data_AF-A0A7X9ILY0-F1
#
_entry.id   AF-A0A7X9ILY0-F1
#
_cell.length_a   1.000
_cell.length_b   1.000
_cell.length_c   1.000
_cell.angle_alpha   90.00
_cell.angle_beta   90.00
_cell.angle_gamma   90.00
#
_symmetry.space_group_name_H-M   'P 1'
#
loop_
_entity.id
_entity.type
_entity.pdbx_description
1 polymer ?
#
loop_
_entity_poly.entity_id
_entity_poly.type
_entity_poly.pdbx_seq_one_letter_code
_entity_poly.pdbx_strand_id
1 'polypeptide(L)'
;RNLNGGGPGEPGEKEVTADSRWSVSGRLEINCFGCHNASPLQDHSEWVKQVMRENFRWAATAASGLGEVKGMASRLPSTWDIIDGPNPDDHEWAVVPEVKYNQNLFDSQNNALLDLNYQPDDSRCLACHSVTARKTETKAAVERDVHALAGLKCVDCHRNDLSHQMVRGFQGEKTTIPGIKQDSLTCAGCHLGEKPEKGGEGYAGFLGAPRPAHRGIPKVHFERLACTVCHSGLMPEKEPQEIYTSRANRLGIFGKANWTADYPLIIEPVFVREKDNKIYPERMMWPAFWAEKKGKELVPVATQTVLETSPGIFEVKETVASLLNCLYPLAEEGFDPAVLISNFLFEPNVDGSLDVHRVKLNKKADEGKFLLMQKKGSEVKLLLTAFNPDEATAEMEDRILNVLNALKLQKPAKEPALVVEKVIYRLEEGYLQKEEIEQKEVKEGEEGEAVLPAPGWLEDNKIRPLFDDFWLRTLRELGDSRELLTEEQITLGLKRFSEANPAREFCYVASGQVFSLDKDGKLKAGQHPAARAVSWPLAHNVRPAQQALGKNSCTDCHSLNSKVFFAKVEAPGPLKTRVREERLSSDLMKTGSFFQWIFGLTFAVRPALKLVLAGCLLVIGLILAVVILRVTGKVSKIADEAAQKENRR
;
A
#
# COMPACT_ATOMS: atom_id res chain seq x y z
N ARG A 1 -0.14 15.21 6.40
CA ARG A 1 -0.23 14.75 4.97
C ARG A 1 1.10 15.05 4.29
N ASN A 2 1.54 14.22 3.33
CA ASN A 2 2.81 14.39 2.63
C ASN A 2 2.71 15.39 1.43
N LEU A 3 2.00 16.51 1.58
CA LEU A 3 1.78 17.51 0.51
C LEU A 3 2.13 18.91 1.02
N ASN A 4 2.47 19.83 0.12
CA ASN A 4 2.92 21.20 0.42
C ASN A 4 1.80 22.15 0.91
N GLY A 5 0.80 21.66 1.65
CA GLY A 5 -0.28 22.48 2.20
C GLY A 5 -1.36 22.90 1.20
N GLY A 6 -2.17 23.88 1.59
CA GLY A 6 -3.31 24.38 0.82
C GLY A 6 -4.57 23.51 0.87
N GLY A 7 -5.65 24.00 0.26
CA GLY A 7 -6.94 23.30 0.17
C GLY A 7 -7.53 23.03 1.56
N PRO A 8 -7.71 21.77 2.00
CA PRO A 8 -8.24 21.45 3.33
C PRO A 8 -7.40 21.98 4.50
N GLY A 9 -6.16 22.40 4.26
CA GLY A 9 -5.29 23.05 5.24
C GLY A 9 -5.53 24.55 5.41
N GLU A 10 -6.33 25.15 4.55
CA GLU A 10 -6.69 26.57 4.54
C GLU A 10 -8.19 26.71 4.82
N PRO A 11 -8.60 26.71 6.09
CA PRO A 11 -10.00 26.91 6.46
C PRO A 11 -10.50 28.28 6.01
N GLY A 12 -11.81 28.39 5.75
CA GLY A 12 -12.45 29.68 5.53
C GLY A 12 -12.35 30.56 6.78
N GLU A 13 -12.39 31.88 6.63
CA GLU A 13 -12.22 32.81 7.76
C GLU A 13 -13.18 32.54 8.93
N LYS A 14 -14.41 32.10 8.64
CA LYS A 14 -15.43 31.77 9.65
C LYS A 14 -15.11 30.53 10.48
N GLU A 15 -14.24 29.66 9.97
CA GLU A 15 -13.79 28.44 10.65
C GLU A 15 -12.57 28.70 11.56
N VAL A 16 -11.95 29.89 11.45
CA VAL A 16 -10.83 30.32 12.29
C VAL A 16 -11.38 31.21 13.40
N THR A 17 -11.83 30.57 14.48
CA THR A 17 -12.25 31.24 15.72
C THR A 17 -11.15 31.11 16.79
N ALA A 18 -11.24 31.89 17.86
CA ALA A 18 -10.29 31.79 18.99
C ALA A 18 -10.23 30.37 19.58
N ASP A 19 -11.38 29.68 19.66
CA ASP A 19 -11.50 28.32 20.17
C ASP A 19 -11.22 27.23 19.12
N SER A 20 -10.99 27.62 17.86
CA SER A 20 -10.73 26.66 16.78
C SER A 20 -9.30 26.12 16.86
N ARG A 21 -9.08 24.88 16.40
CA ARG A 21 -7.73 24.31 16.36
C ARG A 21 -6.73 25.14 15.55
N TRP A 22 -7.22 25.94 14.61
CA TRP A 22 -6.43 26.79 13.75
C TRP A 22 -5.80 27.99 14.47
N SER A 23 -6.30 28.41 15.65
CA SER A 23 -5.65 29.45 16.46
C SER A 23 -4.29 28.96 16.98
N VAL A 24 -4.25 27.72 17.50
CA VAL A 24 -3.07 27.04 18.05
C VAL A 24 -2.10 26.66 16.93
N SER A 25 -2.58 25.92 15.93
CA SER A 25 -1.75 25.32 14.88
C SER A 25 -1.34 26.30 13.78
N GLY A 26 -2.13 27.36 13.57
CA GLY A 26 -2.11 28.21 12.37
C GLY A 26 -2.68 27.51 11.14
N ARG A 27 -2.78 28.23 10.01
CA ARG A 27 -3.21 27.65 8.73
C ARG A 27 -2.07 26.86 8.10
N LEU A 28 -2.41 25.77 7.40
CA LEU A 28 -1.45 25.02 6.60
C LEU A 28 -1.44 25.55 5.17
N GLU A 29 -0.84 26.72 5.01
CA GLU A 29 -0.73 27.44 3.73
C GLU A 29 0.10 26.65 2.71
N ILE A 30 -0.09 26.98 1.42
CA ILE A 30 0.76 26.45 0.36
C ILE A 30 2.22 26.83 0.61
N ASN A 31 3.08 25.82 0.79
CA ASN A 31 4.51 25.99 0.95
C ASN A 31 5.20 26.15 -0.41
N CYS A 32 5.34 27.40 -0.86
CA CYS A 32 6.05 27.75 -2.10
C CYS A 32 7.51 27.24 -2.11
N PHE A 33 8.18 27.23 -0.95
CA PHE A 33 9.57 26.76 -0.81
C PHE A 33 9.70 25.26 -1.06
N GLY A 34 8.64 24.48 -0.79
CA GLY A 34 8.61 23.05 -1.11
C GLY A 34 8.86 22.75 -2.60
N CYS A 35 8.53 23.69 -3.49
CA CYS A 35 8.76 23.56 -4.94
C CYS A 35 9.92 24.43 -5.45
N HIS A 36 10.05 25.66 -4.95
CA HIS A 36 10.94 26.66 -5.54
C HIS A 36 12.26 26.85 -4.80
N ASN A 37 12.38 26.44 -3.54
CA ASN A 37 13.63 26.64 -2.79
C ASN A 37 14.74 25.76 -3.36
N ALA A 38 15.78 26.39 -3.89
CA ALA A 38 16.95 25.74 -4.46
C ALA A 38 17.99 25.39 -3.38
N SER A 39 17.84 25.94 -2.17
CA SER A 39 18.72 25.64 -1.04
C SER A 39 18.78 24.13 -0.76
N PRO A 40 19.98 23.58 -0.50
CA PRO A 40 20.14 22.19 -0.06
C PRO A 40 19.57 21.95 1.34
N LEU A 41 19.26 23.01 2.09
CA LEU A 41 18.61 22.92 3.41
C LEU A 41 17.11 22.61 3.33
N GLN A 42 16.50 22.73 2.16
CA GLN A 42 15.08 22.46 1.99
C GLN A 42 14.78 20.96 2.23
N ASP A 43 14.16 20.63 3.36
CA ASP A 43 13.81 19.28 3.79
C ASP A 43 12.29 19.08 3.86
N HIS A 44 11.77 18.29 2.92
CA HIS A 44 10.37 17.89 2.88
C HIS A 44 9.98 16.96 4.03
N SER A 45 10.91 16.16 4.54
CA SER A 45 10.65 15.28 5.67
C SER A 45 10.40 16.08 6.93
N GLU A 46 11.13 17.19 7.11
CA GLU A 46 10.92 18.13 8.19
C GLU A 46 9.56 18.83 8.08
N TRP A 47 9.16 19.25 6.87
CA TRP A 47 7.79 19.74 6.62
C TRP A 47 6.74 18.75 7.15
N VAL A 48 6.86 17.47 6.79
CA VAL A 48 5.88 16.46 7.22
C VAL A 48 5.91 16.24 8.74
N LYS A 49 7.08 16.24 9.38
CA LYS A 49 7.18 16.13 10.85
C LYS A 49 6.44 17.28 11.53
N GLN A 50 6.65 18.51 11.07
CA GLN A 50 5.99 19.69 11.65
C GLN A 50 4.48 19.66 11.41
N VAL A 51 4.02 19.22 10.25
CA VAL A 51 2.59 19.00 9.98
C VAL A 51 2.00 17.93 10.92
N MET A 52 2.72 16.84 11.21
CA MET A 52 2.25 15.82 12.15
C MET A 52 2.20 16.31 13.60
N ARG A 53 3.03 17.29 13.95
CA ARG A 53 3.00 18.00 15.24
C ARG A 53 1.95 19.10 15.29
N GLU A 54 1.19 19.27 14.21
CA GLU A 54 0.24 20.37 14.00
C GLU A 54 0.87 21.77 14.08
N ASN A 55 2.18 21.88 13.85
CA ASN A 55 2.93 23.14 13.83
C ASN A 55 2.79 23.85 12.47
N PHE A 56 1.56 23.97 11.95
CA PHE A 56 1.31 24.37 10.55
C PHE A 56 1.90 25.74 10.20
N ARG A 57 1.76 26.73 11.09
CA ARG A 57 2.29 28.10 10.94
C ARG A 57 3.81 28.16 10.71
N TRP A 58 4.54 27.22 11.31
CA TRP A 58 6.01 27.24 11.34
C TRP A 58 6.65 26.19 10.44
N ALA A 59 5.83 25.31 9.85
CA ALA A 59 6.31 24.17 9.08
C ALA A 59 7.21 24.58 7.90
N ALA A 60 6.87 25.67 7.19
CA ALA A 60 7.68 26.16 6.06
C ALA A 60 9.04 26.71 6.52
N THR A 61 9.10 27.38 7.67
CA THR A 61 10.33 27.90 8.26
C THR A 61 11.28 26.77 8.65
N ALA A 62 10.76 25.73 9.29
CA ALA A 62 11.53 24.51 9.60
C ALA A 62 12.05 23.84 8.32
N ALA A 63 11.14 23.59 7.38
CA ALA A 63 11.44 22.85 6.16
C ALA A 63 12.42 23.60 5.25
N SER A 64 12.46 24.93 5.26
CA SER A 64 13.40 25.72 4.45
C SER A 64 14.80 25.83 5.06
N GLY A 65 14.97 25.41 6.32
CA GLY A 65 16.22 25.57 7.06
C GLY A 65 16.45 26.97 7.64
N LEU A 66 15.46 27.88 7.51
CA LEU A 66 15.54 29.24 8.06
C LEU A 66 15.55 29.25 9.60
N GLY A 67 14.97 28.24 10.22
CA GLY A 67 15.00 28.09 11.68
C GLY A 67 14.61 26.69 12.13
N GLU A 68 14.95 26.36 13.37
CA GLU A 68 14.49 25.15 14.04
C GLU A 68 13.15 25.43 14.74
N VAL A 69 12.18 24.52 14.61
CA VAL A 69 10.89 24.61 15.32
C VAL A 69 10.84 23.57 16.43
N LYS A 70 10.80 24.07 17.66
CA LYS A 70 10.62 23.29 18.89
C LYS A 70 9.14 23.20 19.25
N GLY A 71 8.81 22.37 20.23
CA GLY A 71 7.44 22.22 20.72
C GLY A 71 6.48 21.51 19.75
N MET A 72 5.27 21.25 20.22
CA MET A 72 4.24 20.52 19.47
C MET A 72 2.86 21.10 19.76
N ALA A 73 2.29 21.80 18.78
CA ALA A 73 0.93 22.31 18.87
C ALA A 73 -0.06 21.20 19.21
N SER A 74 0.09 20.01 18.63
CA SER A 74 -0.73 18.80 18.86
C SER A 74 -0.93 18.40 20.33
N ARG A 75 -0.06 18.87 21.24
CA ARG A 75 -0.13 18.58 22.67
C ARG A 75 -0.68 19.72 23.52
N LEU A 76 -1.01 20.85 22.91
CA LEU A 76 -1.62 21.99 23.57
C LEU A 76 -3.15 21.90 23.52
N PRO A 77 -3.85 22.42 24.54
CA PRO A 77 -5.31 22.59 24.50
C PRO A 77 -5.75 23.37 23.25
N SER A 78 -6.97 23.11 22.78
CA SER A 78 -7.54 23.83 21.62
C SER A 78 -7.72 25.33 21.84
N THR A 79 -7.70 25.78 23.09
CA THR A 79 -7.89 27.17 23.52
C THR A 79 -6.58 27.92 23.73
N TRP A 80 -5.42 27.27 23.54
CA TRP A 80 -4.13 27.93 23.74
C TRP A 80 -3.87 28.97 22.65
N ASP A 81 -3.44 30.15 23.04
CA ASP A 81 -2.99 31.24 22.16
C ASP A 81 -1.52 31.60 22.42
N ILE A 82 -0.85 32.18 21.43
CA ILE A 82 0.54 32.62 21.55
C ILE A 82 0.75 33.66 22.65
N ILE A 83 -0.30 34.41 22.99
CA ILE A 83 -0.27 35.40 24.08
C ILE A 83 -0.29 34.77 25.47
N ASP A 84 -0.72 33.51 25.61
CA ASP A 84 -0.77 32.81 26.90
C ASP A 84 0.63 32.50 27.44
N GLY A 85 1.65 32.60 26.59
CA GLY A 85 3.05 32.41 26.97
C GLY A 85 3.42 30.93 27.18
N PRO A 86 4.53 30.67 27.89
CA PRO A 86 4.99 29.31 28.15
C PRO A 86 3.97 28.54 28.99
N ASN A 87 3.86 27.23 28.74
CA ASN A 87 2.98 26.36 29.51
C ASN A 87 3.49 26.25 30.95
N PRO A 88 2.72 26.62 31.98
CA PRO A 88 3.18 26.56 33.38
C PRO A 88 3.40 25.12 33.90
N ASP A 89 2.82 24.10 33.26
CA ASP A 89 3.00 22.67 33.59
C ASP A 89 4.10 22.00 32.73
N ASP A 90 5.10 22.78 32.30
CA ASP A 90 6.17 22.35 31.39
C ASP A 90 7.23 21.47 32.08
N HIS A 91 6.84 20.23 32.36
CA HIS A 91 7.76 19.25 32.93
C HIS A 91 8.34 18.25 31.93
N GLU A 92 7.94 18.23 30.65
CA GLU A 92 8.66 17.51 29.56
C GLU A 92 7.91 17.44 28.20
N TRP A 93 6.56 17.54 28.17
CA TRP A 93 5.80 17.00 27.04
C TRP A 93 4.95 18.01 26.23
N ALA A 94 4.42 19.08 26.83
CA ALA A 94 3.51 20.04 26.20
C ALA A 94 4.16 21.42 25.97
N VAL A 95 5.39 21.40 25.42
CA VAL A 95 6.18 22.59 25.10
C VAL A 95 5.52 23.36 23.95
N VAL A 96 5.34 24.67 24.15
CA VAL A 96 4.77 25.57 23.15
C VAL A 96 5.66 25.68 21.91
N PRO A 97 5.09 25.77 20.69
CA PRO A 97 5.89 25.94 19.49
C PRO A 97 6.69 27.25 19.48
N GLU A 98 8.00 27.15 19.26
CA GLU A 98 8.90 28.30 19.15
C GLU A 98 9.85 28.12 17.96
N VAL A 99 10.16 29.21 17.27
CA VAL A 99 11.15 29.24 16.19
C VAL A 99 12.48 29.79 16.69
N LYS A 100 13.52 28.97 16.58
CA LYS A 100 14.91 29.44 16.71
C LYS A 100 15.50 29.66 15.32
N TYR A 101 15.51 30.90 14.86
CA TYR A 101 16.07 31.27 13.56
C TYR A 101 17.58 31.05 13.48
N ASN A 102 18.06 30.57 12.34
CA ASN A 102 19.48 30.46 12.05
C ASN A 102 20.03 31.82 11.61
N GLN A 103 20.62 32.54 12.56
CA GLN A 103 21.12 33.90 12.36
C GLN A 103 22.14 34.04 11.22
N ASN A 104 22.82 32.96 10.81
CA ASN A 104 23.77 32.99 9.70
C ASN A 104 23.10 33.14 8.32
N LEU A 105 21.78 32.96 8.24
CA LEU A 105 20.99 33.14 7.02
C LEU A 105 20.37 34.53 6.89
N PHE A 106 20.57 35.38 7.90
CA PHE A 106 20.02 36.73 7.95
C PHE A 106 21.16 37.75 7.95
N ASP A 107 20.96 38.86 7.27
CA ASP A 107 21.88 39.99 7.34
C ASP A 107 21.68 40.77 8.67
N SER A 108 22.53 41.77 8.89
CA SER A 108 22.44 42.64 10.09
C SER A 108 21.13 43.46 10.20
N GLN A 109 20.30 43.49 9.16
CA GLN A 109 18.99 44.14 9.13
C GLN A 109 17.84 43.13 9.25
N ASN A 110 18.14 41.86 9.50
CA ASN A 110 17.19 40.73 9.56
C ASN A 110 16.51 40.40 8.21
N ASN A 111 17.15 40.71 7.08
CA ASN A 111 16.69 40.22 5.78
C ASN A 111 17.32 38.86 5.48
N ALA A 112 16.59 37.99 4.78
CA ALA A 112 17.09 36.72 4.26
C ALA A 112 17.11 36.72 2.73
N LEU A 113 18.18 36.20 2.13
CA LEU A 113 18.21 35.89 0.70
C LEU A 113 17.57 34.52 0.47
N LEU A 114 16.51 34.48 -0.32
CA LEU A 114 15.83 33.24 -0.70
C LEU A 114 16.38 32.75 -2.04
N ASP A 115 17.01 31.58 -2.02
CA ASP A 115 17.50 30.91 -3.23
C ASP A 115 16.32 30.22 -3.93
N LEU A 116 15.74 30.89 -4.92
CA LEU A 116 14.53 30.43 -5.60
C LEU A 116 14.80 30.07 -7.07
N ASN A 117 14.43 28.84 -7.45
CA ASN A 117 14.41 28.40 -8.82
C ASN A 117 13.08 28.76 -9.49
N TYR A 118 13.14 29.44 -10.63
CA TYR A 118 11.97 29.64 -11.48
C TYR A 118 11.35 28.30 -11.92
N GLN A 119 12.19 27.36 -12.36
CA GLN A 119 11.79 25.99 -12.68
C GLN A 119 12.16 25.04 -11.54
N PRO A 120 11.17 24.47 -10.82
CA PRO A 120 11.43 23.45 -9.81
C PRO A 120 12.26 22.28 -10.33
N ASP A 121 13.09 21.73 -9.46
CA ASP A 121 13.82 20.49 -9.74
C ASP A 121 12.91 19.26 -9.55
N ASP A 122 13.16 18.20 -10.31
CA ASP A 122 12.38 16.95 -10.26
C ASP A 122 12.36 16.32 -8.86
N SER A 123 13.44 16.48 -8.09
CA SER A 123 13.50 16.02 -6.70
C SER A 123 12.39 16.61 -5.82
N ARG A 124 11.95 17.84 -6.10
CA ARG A 124 10.85 18.51 -5.39
C ARG A 124 9.51 17.83 -5.68
N CYS A 125 9.27 17.47 -6.95
CA CYS A 125 8.09 16.72 -7.37
C CYS A 125 8.11 15.31 -6.76
N LEU A 126 9.25 14.63 -6.83
CA LEU A 126 9.41 13.24 -6.43
C LEU A 126 9.26 13.02 -4.92
N ALA A 127 9.48 14.04 -4.08
CA ALA A 127 9.16 13.97 -2.65
C ALA A 127 7.69 13.56 -2.41
N CYS A 128 6.78 14.03 -3.26
CA CYS A 128 5.35 13.72 -3.18
C CYS A 128 4.88 12.71 -4.25
N HIS A 129 5.58 12.61 -5.39
CA HIS A 129 5.12 11.84 -6.56
C HIS A 129 5.89 10.54 -6.81
N SER A 130 6.92 10.21 -6.01
CA SER A 130 7.66 8.96 -6.18
C SER A 130 6.77 7.72 -6.04
N VAL A 131 7.11 6.71 -6.83
CA VAL A 131 6.48 5.39 -6.82
C VAL A 131 7.56 4.32 -6.92
N THR A 132 7.39 3.22 -6.20
CA THR A 132 8.27 2.05 -6.31
C THR A 132 7.47 0.77 -6.17
N ALA A 133 7.89 -0.30 -6.85
CA ALA A 133 7.36 -1.63 -6.58
C ALA A 133 7.71 -2.07 -5.15
N ARG A 134 6.74 -2.72 -4.49
CA ARG A 134 6.82 -3.08 -3.07
C ARG A 134 7.75 -4.28 -2.82
N LYS A 135 7.91 -5.16 -3.81
CA LYS A 135 8.73 -6.38 -3.74
C LYS A 135 10.14 -6.21 -4.32
N THR A 136 10.55 -4.97 -4.65
CA THR A 136 11.85 -4.75 -5.29
C THR A 136 12.97 -4.78 -4.25
N GLU A 137 13.95 -5.66 -4.44
CA GLU A 137 15.09 -5.83 -3.52
C GLU A 137 15.98 -4.57 -3.43
N THR A 138 16.11 -3.80 -4.51
CA THR A 138 16.87 -2.54 -4.51
C THR A 138 16.27 -1.48 -5.45
N LYS A 139 16.39 -0.19 -5.10
CA LYS A 139 15.97 0.91 -5.99
C LYS A 139 16.64 0.89 -7.38
N ALA A 140 17.80 0.25 -7.50
CA ALA A 140 18.52 0.11 -8.77
C ALA A 140 17.82 -0.83 -9.77
N ALA A 141 16.93 -1.71 -9.29
CA ALA A 141 16.18 -2.63 -10.14
C ALA A 141 14.95 -2.00 -10.81
N VAL A 142 14.64 -0.72 -10.50
CA VAL A 142 13.56 0.03 -11.17
C VAL A 142 14.13 0.77 -12.37
N GLU A 143 13.69 0.41 -13.58
CA GLU A 143 14.11 1.08 -14.81
C GLU A 143 13.69 2.56 -14.80
N ARG A 144 14.58 3.44 -15.30
CA ARG A 144 14.35 4.89 -15.33
C ARG A 144 13.52 5.29 -16.54
N ASP A 145 12.79 6.39 -16.40
CA ASP A 145 12.04 7.02 -17.48
C ASP A 145 12.99 7.48 -18.61
N VAL A 146 12.67 7.11 -19.85
CA VAL A 146 13.49 7.46 -21.03
C VAL A 146 13.61 8.97 -21.25
N HIS A 147 12.61 9.75 -20.83
CA HIS A 147 12.64 11.21 -20.97
C HIS A 147 13.58 11.84 -19.94
N ALA A 148 13.56 11.35 -18.69
CA ALA A 148 14.51 11.78 -17.67
C ALA A 148 15.94 11.41 -18.05
N LEU A 149 16.16 10.24 -18.65
CA LEU A 149 17.47 9.86 -19.21
C LEU A 149 17.93 10.76 -20.36
N ALA A 150 16.98 11.33 -21.12
CA ALA A 150 17.24 12.31 -22.16
C ALA A 150 17.39 13.75 -21.62
N GLY A 151 17.29 13.95 -20.30
CA GLY A 151 17.45 15.25 -19.64
C GLY A 151 16.19 16.11 -19.55
N LEU A 152 15.02 15.57 -19.91
CA LEU A 152 13.75 16.27 -19.68
C LEU A 152 13.37 16.22 -18.19
N LYS A 153 12.90 17.34 -17.68
CA LYS A 153 12.36 17.51 -16.33
C LYS A 153 10.85 17.32 -16.31
N CYS A 154 10.29 17.09 -15.13
CA CYS A 154 8.85 17.01 -14.88
C CYS A 154 8.12 18.23 -15.46
N VAL A 155 8.67 19.42 -15.24
CA VAL A 155 8.10 20.71 -15.65
C VAL A 155 8.18 20.97 -17.16
N ASP A 156 8.92 20.17 -17.92
CA ASP A 156 8.95 20.30 -19.38
C ASP A 156 7.64 19.82 -20.02
N CYS A 157 7.00 18.81 -19.41
CA CYS A 157 5.67 18.31 -19.75
C CYS A 157 4.58 18.94 -18.87
N HIS A 158 4.81 19.04 -17.56
CA HIS A 158 3.88 19.60 -16.57
C HIS A 158 4.09 21.11 -16.40
N ARG A 159 3.83 21.87 -17.46
CA ARG A 159 3.98 23.32 -17.47
C ARG A 159 2.81 24.01 -16.77
N ASN A 160 3.06 25.19 -16.23
CA ASN A 160 2.07 26.10 -15.67
C ASN A 160 2.42 27.56 -15.99
N ASP A 161 1.45 28.45 -15.85
CA ASP A 161 1.67 29.89 -15.80
C ASP A 161 1.71 30.38 -14.34
N LEU A 162 1.60 31.70 -14.13
CA LEU A 162 1.57 32.31 -12.79
C LEU A 162 0.39 31.85 -11.92
N SER A 163 -0.67 31.26 -12.49
CA SER A 163 -1.78 30.69 -11.73
C SER A 163 -1.42 29.38 -11.02
N HIS A 164 -0.27 28.78 -11.36
CA HIS A 164 0.17 27.46 -10.89
C HIS A 164 -0.77 26.31 -11.30
N GLN A 165 -1.69 26.55 -12.24
CA GLN A 165 -2.46 25.49 -12.86
C GLN A 165 -1.54 24.66 -13.76
N MET A 166 -1.16 23.46 -13.31
CA MET A 166 -0.26 22.56 -14.03
C MET A 166 -1.01 21.73 -15.08
N VAL A 167 -0.45 21.69 -16.30
CA VAL A 167 -0.84 20.75 -17.35
C VAL A 167 -0.62 19.32 -16.86
N ARG A 168 -1.59 18.44 -17.12
CA ARG A 168 -1.51 17.02 -16.75
C ARG A 168 -0.99 16.15 -17.90
N GLY A 169 -1.10 16.61 -19.14
CA GLY A 169 -0.43 16.02 -20.31
C GLY A 169 -1.13 14.81 -20.91
N PHE A 170 -2.43 14.60 -20.61
CA PHE A 170 -3.24 13.55 -21.22
C PHE A 170 -4.05 14.07 -22.41
N GLN A 171 -4.37 13.20 -23.38
CA GLN A 171 -5.14 13.60 -24.55
C GLN A 171 -6.56 14.05 -24.17
N GLY A 172 -6.99 15.20 -24.68
CA GLY A 172 -8.32 15.74 -24.41
C GLY A 172 -8.44 16.45 -23.06
N GLU A 173 -7.31 16.82 -22.43
CA GLU A 173 -7.29 17.71 -21.28
C GLU A 173 -8.00 19.04 -21.64
N LYS A 174 -9.02 19.40 -20.85
CA LYS A 174 -9.83 20.62 -21.07
C LYS A 174 -9.28 21.86 -20.37
N THR A 175 -8.20 21.70 -19.61
CA THR A 175 -7.53 22.79 -18.91
C THR A 175 -6.97 23.76 -19.94
N THR A 176 -7.42 25.02 -19.94
CA THR A 176 -6.87 26.06 -20.82
C THR A 176 -6.06 27.03 -19.99
N ILE A 177 -4.75 27.06 -20.24
CA ILE A 177 -3.78 27.95 -19.61
C ILE A 177 -3.28 28.92 -20.68
N PRO A 178 -3.42 30.24 -20.49
CA PRO A 178 -2.94 31.24 -21.43
C PRO A 178 -1.46 31.03 -21.81
N GLY A 179 -1.16 31.06 -23.11
CA GLY A 179 0.21 30.93 -23.63
C GLY A 179 0.78 29.51 -23.63
N ILE A 180 0.05 28.49 -23.15
CA ILE A 180 0.48 27.09 -23.18
C ILE A 180 -0.44 26.30 -24.11
N LYS A 181 0.13 25.62 -25.11
CA LYS A 181 -0.59 24.67 -25.97
C LYS A 181 -0.56 23.28 -25.32
N GLN A 182 -1.63 22.89 -24.62
CA GLN A 182 -1.68 21.64 -23.86
C GLN A 182 -1.55 20.41 -24.75
N ASP A 183 -2.17 20.45 -25.94
CA ASP A 183 -2.14 19.32 -26.89
C ASP A 183 -0.72 18.98 -27.36
N SER A 184 0.20 19.97 -27.39
CA SER A 184 1.60 19.73 -27.74
C SER A 184 2.39 19.06 -26.61
N LEU A 185 1.87 19.04 -25.38
CA LEU A 185 2.49 18.44 -24.19
C LEU A 185 1.96 17.02 -23.91
N THR A 186 1.25 16.41 -24.88
CA THR A 186 0.88 14.99 -24.86
C THR A 186 1.93 14.14 -25.57
N CYS A 187 1.91 12.82 -25.37
CA CYS A 187 2.80 11.91 -26.10
C CYS A 187 2.69 12.10 -27.63
N ALA A 188 1.45 12.28 -28.13
CA ALA A 188 1.21 12.50 -29.55
C ALA A 188 1.68 13.88 -30.02
N GLY A 189 1.51 14.92 -29.19
CA GLY A 189 1.99 16.27 -29.46
C GLY A 189 3.51 16.32 -29.68
N CYS A 190 4.29 15.65 -28.84
CA CYS A 190 5.74 15.55 -29.00
C CYS A 190 6.14 14.63 -30.16
N HIS A 191 5.57 13.42 -30.26
CA HIS A 191 6.10 12.38 -31.16
C HIS A 191 5.50 12.36 -32.58
N LEU A 192 4.27 12.83 -32.76
CA LEU A 192 3.58 12.79 -34.05
C LEU A 192 3.47 14.18 -34.70
N GLY A 193 3.48 15.23 -33.88
CA GLY A 193 3.27 16.61 -34.30
C GLY A 193 1.87 16.86 -34.85
N GLU A 194 1.65 18.09 -35.33
CA GLU A 194 0.46 18.46 -36.07
C GLU A 194 0.84 18.77 -37.52
N LYS A 195 -0.03 18.40 -38.47
CA LYS A 195 0.22 18.78 -39.87
C LYS A 195 0.23 20.31 -40.03
N PRO A 196 1.03 20.87 -40.95
CA PRO A 196 1.01 22.30 -41.28
C PRO A 196 -0.40 22.86 -41.54
N GLU A 197 -1.25 22.08 -42.21
CA GLU A 197 -2.64 22.45 -42.53
C GLU A 197 -3.53 22.65 -41.29
N LYS A 198 -3.10 22.18 -40.11
CA LYS A 198 -3.79 22.35 -38.83
C LYS A 198 -3.06 23.31 -37.87
N GLY A 199 -2.09 24.08 -38.37
CA GLY A 199 -1.32 25.05 -37.57
C GLY A 199 -0.12 24.45 -36.82
N GLY A 200 0.41 23.31 -37.26
CA GLY A 200 1.65 22.72 -36.73
C GLY A 200 2.90 23.17 -37.49
N GLU A 201 4.07 23.14 -36.83
CA GLU A 201 5.39 23.48 -37.42
C GLU A 201 5.97 22.33 -38.29
N GLY A 202 5.14 21.64 -39.06
CA GLY A 202 5.55 20.47 -39.85
C GLY A 202 5.43 19.14 -39.11
N TYR A 203 6.02 18.08 -39.67
CA TYR A 203 5.99 16.72 -39.08
C TYR A 203 6.87 16.56 -37.83
N ALA A 204 7.56 17.63 -37.39
CA ALA A 204 8.30 17.68 -36.15
C ALA A 204 7.33 18.06 -35.02
N GLY A 205 7.18 17.19 -34.02
CA GLY A 205 6.43 17.53 -32.83
C GLY A 205 7.25 18.36 -31.84
N PHE A 206 6.66 18.66 -30.69
CA PHE A 206 7.26 19.50 -29.66
C PHE A 206 8.62 18.97 -29.19
N LEU A 207 9.58 19.87 -28.94
CA LEU A 207 10.97 19.59 -28.51
C LEU A 207 11.77 18.65 -29.44
N GLY A 208 11.34 18.47 -30.69
CA GLY A 208 12.07 17.63 -31.65
C GLY A 208 12.07 16.14 -31.29
N ALA A 209 11.05 15.66 -30.58
CA ALA A 209 10.99 14.27 -30.14
C ALA A 209 10.98 13.29 -31.33
N PRO A 210 11.63 12.11 -31.19
CA PRO A 210 11.78 11.18 -32.30
C PRO A 210 10.43 10.61 -32.73
N ARG A 211 10.20 10.52 -34.05
CA ARG A 211 8.95 9.98 -34.60
C ARG A 211 8.92 8.45 -34.52
N PRO A 212 7.87 7.85 -33.95
CA PRO A 212 7.79 6.40 -33.80
C PRO A 212 7.42 5.73 -35.12
N ALA A 213 8.17 4.69 -35.50
CA ALA A 213 7.94 3.95 -36.73
C ALA A 213 6.82 2.89 -36.62
N HIS A 214 6.63 2.31 -35.42
CA HIS A 214 5.64 1.26 -35.10
C HIS A 214 5.45 0.16 -36.17
N ARG A 215 6.55 -0.30 -36.79
CA ARG A 215 6.50 -1.32 -37.84
C ARG A 215 5.86 -2.60 -37.32
N GLY A 216 4.87 -3.12 -38.04
CA GLY A 216 4.20 -4.37 -37.70
C GLY A 216 3.04 -4.26 -36.69
N ILE A 217 2.76 -3.07 -36.15
CA ILE A 217 1.60 -2.85 -35.27
C ILE A 217 0.38 -2.38 -36.09
N PRO A 218 -0.75 -3.11 -36.07
CA PRO A 218 -1.95 -2.71 -36.79
C PRO A 218 -2.56 -1.39 -36.26
N LYS A 219 -3.10 -0.56 -37.17
CA LYS A 219 -3.65 0.77 -36.87
C LYS A 219 -4.70 0.79 -35.75
N VAL A 220 -5.52 -0.24 -35.65
CA VAL A 220 -6.57 -0.39 -34.62
C VAL A 220 -6.02 -0.25 -33.19
N HIS A 221 -4.74 -0.56 -32.95
CA HIS A 221 -4.12 -0.38 -31.64
C HIS A 221 -4.03 1.11 -31.26
N PHE A 222 -3.73 2.00 -32.20
CA PHE A 222 -3.64 3.44 -31.93
C PHE A 222 -5.01 4.10 -31.75
N GLU A 223 -6.06 3.47 -32.27
CA GLU A 223 -7.45 3.89 -32.06
C GLU A 223 -7.97 3.45 -30.68
N ARG A 224 -7.53 2.29 -30.19
CA ARG A 224 -8.09 1.64 -28.98
C ARG A 224 -7.19 1.67 -27.75
N LEU A 225 -5.89 1.90 -27.90
CA LEU A 225 -4.92 1.91 -26.81
C LEU A 225 -4.29 3.29 -26.68
N ALA A 226 -4.02 3.70 -25.45
CA ALA A 226 -3.13 4.80 -25.17
C ALA A 226 -1.67 4.40 -25.47
N CYS A 227 -0.82 5.38 -25.81
CA CYS A 227 0.61 5.15 -26.01
C CYS A 227 1.26 4.48 -24.79
N THR A 228 0.80 4.84 -23.60
CA THR A 228 1.29 4.36 -22.32
C THR A 228 1.06 2.87 -22.11
N VAL A 229 0.07 2.23 -22.77
CA VAL A 229 -0.16 0.78 -22.66
C VAL A 229 1.12 0.00 -23.00
N CYS A 230 1.77 0.36 -24.10
CA CYS A 230 3.01 -0.30 -24.51
C CYS A 230 4.25 0.29 -23.84
N HIS A 231 4.18 1.56 -23.43
CA HIS A 231 5.35 2.35 -23.08
C HIS A 231 5.49 2.73 -21.61
N SER A 232 4.55 2.45 -20.71
CA SER A 232 4.60 3.00 -19.34
C SER A 232 4.33 1.96 -18.26
N GLY A 233 4.88 2.22 -17.06
CA GLY A 233 4.67 1.44 -15.85
C GLY A 233 5.55 0.20 -15.76
N LEU A 234 5.15 -0.76 -14.92
CA LEU A 234 5.80 -2.06 -14.86
C LEU A 234 5.31 -2.98 -15.98
N MET A 235 6.07 -4.04 -16.26
CA MET A 235 5.66 -5.05 -17.24
C MET A 235 4.55 -5.93 -16.65
N PRO A 236 3.52 -6.31 -17.43
CA PRO A 236 2.42 -7.12 -16.93
C PRO A 236 2.89 -8.51 -16.50
N GLU A 237 2.39 -8.97 -15.36
CA GLU A 237 2.62 -10.30 -14.79
C GLU A 237 1.31 -11.12 -14.69
N LYS A 238 1.35 -12.31 -14.09
CA LYS A 238 0.13 -13.12 -13.88
C LYS A 238 -0.87 -12.43 -12.93
N GLU A 239 -0.33 -11.65 -12.01
CA GLU A 239 -1.05 -10.78 -11.09
C GLU A 239 -0.40 -9.41 -11.17
N PRO A 240 -1.16 -8.32 -11.04
CA PRO A 240 -0.60 -6.98 -10.89
C PRO A 240 0.36 -6.91 -9.71
N GLN A 241 1.35 -6.04 -9.81
CA GLN A 241 2.38 -5.86 -8.80
C GLN A 241 1.94 -4.78 -7.81
N GLU A 242 2.18 -5.01 -6.52
CA GLU A 242 1.96 -4.00 -5.49
C GLU A 242 3.03 -2.89 -5.58
N ILE A 243 2.60 -1.64 -5.40
CA ILE A 243 3.47 -0.48 -5.36
C ILE A 243 3.27 0.34 -4.08
N TYR A 244 4.31 1.06 -3.69
CA TYR A 244 4.22 2.18 -2.78
C TYR A 244 4.20 3.50 -3.55
N THR A 245 3.39 4.43 -3.08
CA THR A 245 3.42 5.83 -3.54
C THR A 245 3.79 6.77 -2.41
N SER A 246 4.47 7.88 -2.70
CA SER A 246 4.77 8.91 -1.69
C SER A 246 3.52 9.50 -1.03
N ARG A 247 2.42 9.63 -1.77
CA ARG A 247 1.17 10.23 -1.24
C ARG A 247 0.40 9.29 -0.32
N ALA A 248 0.27 8.02 -0.70
CA ALA A 248 -0.55 7.06 0.04
C ALA A 248 0.26 6.31 1.10
N ASN A 249 1.53 6.01 0.79
CA ASN A 249 2.37 5.13 1.59
C ASN A 249 3.59 5.84 2.21
N ARG A 250 3.66 7.18 2.12
CA ARG A 250 4.72 7.99 2.77
C ARG A 250 6.16 7.68 2.34
N LEU A 251 6.35 7.12 1.14
CA LEU A 251 7.66 6.76 0.57
C LEU A 251 8.67 7.92 0.50
N GLY A 252 8.20 9.15 0.31
CA GLY A 252 9.05 10.34 0.15
C GLY A 252 9.40 11.06 1.45
N ILE A 253 9.16 10.43 2.61
CA ILE A 253 9.62 10.93 3.91
C ILE A 253 10.91 10.20 4.25
N PHE A 254 12.00 10.94 4.38
CA PHE A 254 13.33 10.41 4.68
C PHE A 254 13.69 10.68 6.14
N GLY A 255 14.44 9.77 6.76
CA GLY A 255 14.88 9.94 8.15
C GLY A 255 15.39 8.64 8.76
N LYS A 256 15.71 8.68 10.06
CA LYS A 256 16.17 7.50 10.82
C LYS A 256 15.06 6.45 11.02
N ALA A 257 13.79 6.86 11.07
CA ALA A 257 12.65 5.97 11.22
C ALA A 257 12.08 5.55 9.85
N ASN A 258 11.48 4.36 9.77
CA ASN A 258 10.72 3.95 8.60
C ASN A 258 9.31 4.55 8.68
N TRP A 259 9.01 5.50 7.81
CA TRP A 259 7.71 6.18 7.77
C TRP A 259 6.71 5.52 6.82
N THR A 260 7.12 4.46 6.12
CA THR A 260 6.32 3.84 5.06
C THR A 260 5.06 3.21 5.64
N ALA A 261 3.90 3.56 5.09
CA ALA A 261 2.63 2.98 5.48
C ALA A 261 2.24 1.83 4.55
N ASP A 262 1.88 0.69 5.15
CA ASP A 262 1.53 -0.53 4.42
C ASP A 262 0.23 -0.42 3.63
N TYR A 263 -0.72 0.38 4.11
CA TYR A 263 -2.02 0.63 3.49
C TYR A 263 -2.18 2.11 3.07
N PRO A 264 -2.96 2.40 2.03
CA PRO A 264 -3.68 1.46 1.17
C PRO A 264 -2.74 0.65 0.27
N LEU A 265 -3.19 -0.54 -0.11
CA LEU A 265 -2.52 -1.37 -1.12
C LEU A 265 -2.93 -0.86 -2.51
N ILE A 266 -1.92 -0.53 -3.32
CA ILE A 266 -2.09 -0.04 -4.68
C ILE A 266 -1.38 -1.03 -5.61
N ILE A 267 -2.02 -1.39 -6.71
CA ILE A 267 -1.48 -2.34 -7.68
C ILE A 267 -1.32 -1.72 -9.07
N GLU A 268 -0.30 -2.15 -9.83
CA GLU A 268 -0.06 -1.79 -11.24
C GLU A 268 0.73 -2.90 -11.98
N PRO A 269 0.68 -2.95 -13.32
CA PRO A 269 -0.28 -2.28 -14.18
C PRO A 269 -1.63 -3.01 -14.16
N VAL A 270 -2.72 -2.24 -14.17
CA VAL A 270 -4.07 -2.75 -14.46
C VAL A 270 -4.56 -2.08 -15.74
N PHE A 271 -5.03 -2.84 -16.73
CA PHE A 271 -5.51 -2.24 -17.98
C PHE A 271 -7.01 -1.98 -17.93
N VAL A 272 -7.41 -0.72 -18.04
CA VAL A 272 -8.81 -0.29 -17.89
C VAL A 272 -9.27 0.43 -19.14
N ARG A 273 -10.48 0.13 -19.61
CA ARG A 273 -11.13 0.91 -20.67
C ARG A 273 -11.84 2.12 -20.08
N GLU A 274 -11.33 3.30 -20.43
CA GLU A 274 -11.83 4.58 -19.97
C GLU A 274 -13.00 5.11 -20.82
N LYS A 275 -13.55 6.25 -20.39
CA LYS A 275 -14.74 6.89 -21.01
C LYS A 275 -14.52 7.34 -22.45
N ASP A 276 -13.28 7.57 -22.85
CA ASP A 276 -12.89 7.90 -24.23
C ASP A 276 -12.81 6.65 -25.14
N ASN A 277 -13.20 5.49 -24.61
CA ASN A 277 -13.13 4.17 -25.24
C ASN A 277 -11.71 3.64 -25.50
N LYS A 278 -10.67 4.29 -25.00
CA LYS A 278 -9.30 3.75 -25.04
C LYS A 278 -8.97 2.96 -23.78
N ILE A 279 -8.01 2.07 -23.91
CA ILE A 279 -7.43 1.32 -22.80
C ILE A 279 -6.17 2.04 -22.33
N TYR A 280 -6.06 2.22 -21.02
CA TYR A 280 -4.91 2.78 -20.33
C TYR A 280 -4.33 1.77 -19.35
N PRO A 281 -3.00 1.76 -19.13
CA PRO A 281 -2.46 1.19 -17.91
C PRO A 281 -2.81 2.13 -16.76
N GLU A 282 -3.26 1.56 -15.65
CA GLU A 282 -3.73 2.29 -14.48
C GLU A 282 -3.15 1.69 -13.21
N ARG A 283 -3.11 2.54 -12.18
CA ARG A 283 -3.01 2.11 -10.79
C ARG A 283 -4.41 1.90 -10.25
N MET A 284 -4.57 0.92 -9.37
CA MET A 284 -5.87 0.58 -8.79
C MET A 284 -5.76 0.34 -7.29
N MET A 285 -6.74 0.81 -6.53
CA MET A 285 -6.87 0.56 -5.09
C MET A 285 -8.33 0.37 -4.70
N TRP A 286 -8.59 -0.30 -3.58
CA TRP A 286 -9.92 -0.47 -3.02
C TRP A 286 -10.05 0.30 -1.71
N PRO A 287 -11.20 0.93 -1.44
CA PRO A 287 -11.43 1.63 -0.19
C PRO A 287 -11.62 0.64 0.96
N ALA A 288 -11.22 1.05 2.15
CA ALA A 288 -11.49 0.33 3.39
C ALA A 288 -11.95 1.30 4.49
N PHE A 289 -13.18 1.17 4.97
CA PHE A 289 -13.75 2.08 5.97
C PHE A 289 -15.02 1.53 6.63
N TRP A 290 -15.29 1.98 7.86
CA TRP A 290 -16.58 1.79 8.54
C TRP A 290 -17.59 2.79 8.01
N ALA A 291 -18.85 2.39 7.85
CA ALA A 291 -19.90 3.26 7.35
C ALA A 291 -21.24 3.04 8.04
N GLU A 292 -21.97 4.12 8.26
CA GLU A 292 -23.41 4.10 8.52
C GLU A 292 -24.14 4.01 7.18
N LYS A 293 -25.11 3.12 7.09
CA LYS A 293 -25.95 2.94 5.91
C LYS A 293 -27.19 3.82 6.02
N LYS A 294 -27.24 4.88 5.20
CA LYS A 294 -28.38 5.78 5.06
C LYS A 294 -29.11 5.49 3.74
N GLY A 295 -30.04 4.55 3.79
CA GLY A 295 -30.73 4.07 2.59
C GLY A 295 -29.77 3.36 1.62
N LYS A 296 -29.45 4.01 0.50
CA LYS A 296 -28.49 3.50 -0.52
C LYS A 296 -27.10 4.14 -0.39
N GLU A 297 -26.93 5.12 0.48
CA GLU A 297 -25.66 5.79 0.68
C GLU A 297 -24.90 5.18 1.86
N LEU A 298 -23.58 5.07 1.73
CA LEU A 298 -22.69 4.67 2.81
C LEU A 298 -21.91 5.90 3.27
N VAL A 299 -22.19 6.35 4.48
CA VAL A 299 -21.55 7.52 5.08
C VAL A 299 -20.42 7.05 5.99
N PRO A 300 -19.15 7.40 5.73
CA PRO A 300 -18.03 6.97 6.55
C PRO A 300 -18.18 7.37 8.02
N VAL A 301 -17.87 6.45 8.93
CA VAL A 301 -17.78 6.69 10.38
C VAL A 301 -16.35 7.10 10.73
N ALA A 302 -16.21 8.12 11.58
CA ALA A 302 -14.90 8.58 12.03
C ALA A 302 -14.17 7.50 12.84
N THR A 303 -12.84 7.37 12.64
CA THR A 303 -12.01 6.37 13.32
C THR A 303 -12.15 6.45 14.85
N GLN A 304 -12.16 7.65 15.41
CA GLN A 304 -12.31 7.85 16.85
C GLN A 304 -13.59 7.20 17.39
N THR A 305 -14.73 7.40 16.71
CA THR A 305 -16.01 6.79 17.07
C THR A 305 -15.97 5.26 16.97
N VAL A 306 -15.24 4.71 16.00
CA VAL A 306 -15.03 3.25 15.88
C VAL A 306 -14.29 2.69 17.09
N LEU A 307 -13.19 3.33 17.49
CA LEU A 307 -12.39 2.89 18.64
C LEU A 307 -13.17 3.02 19.96
N GLU A 308 -13.86 4.14 20.17
CA GLU A 308 -14.69 4.39 21.36
C GLU A 308 -15.88 3.44 21.49
N THR A 309 -16.51 3.06 20.37
CA THR A 309 -17.64 2.13 20.38
C THR A 309 -17.19 0.68 20.56
N SER A 310 -15.95 0.36 20.16
CA SER A 310 -15.44 -1.02 20.10
C SER A 310 -14.08 -1.21 20.80
N PRO A 311 -13.91 -0.77 22.07
CA PRO A 311 -12.63 -0.85 22.76
C PRO A 311 -12.16 -2.31 22.94
N GLY A 312 -10.90 -2.59 22.61
CA GLY A 312 -10.28 -3.91 22.77
C GLY A 312 -10.61 -4.90 21.65
N ILE A 313 -11.32 -4.47 20.59
CA ILE A 313 -11.57 -5.28 19.39
C ILE A 313 -10.48 -5.05 18.34
N PHE A 314 -10.03 -3.81 18.16
CA PHE A 314 -9.14 -3.44 17.04
C PHE A 314 -7.68 -3.22 17.47
N GLU A 315 -7.45 -3.07 18.78
CA GLU A 315 -6.14 -2.79 19.41
C GLU A 315 -5.47 -4.07 19.94
N VAL A 316 -5.75 -5.23 19.32
CA VAL A 316 -5.33 -6.54 19.84
C VAL A 316 -3.81 -6.67 19.91
N LYS A 317 -3.10 -6.24 18.85
CA LYS A 317 -1.64 -6.34 18.82
C LYS A 317 -1.01 -5.42 19.86
N GLU A 318 -1.49 -4.20 19.98
CA GLU A 318 -1.04 -3.19 20.94
C GLU A 318 -1.29 -3.65 22.37
N THR A 319 -2.48 -4.21 22.64
CA THR A 319 -2.85 -4.75 23.95
C THR A 319 -1.95 -5.91 24.35
N VAL A 320 -1.72 -6.86 23.44
CA VAL A 320 -0.86 -8.02 23.71
C VAL A 320 0.60 -7.61 23.85
N ALA A 321 1.10 -6.71 23.01
CA ALA A 321 2.45 -6.16 23.13
C ALA A 321 2.66 -5.46 24.48
N SER A 322 1.68 -4.66 24.92
CA SER A 322 1.73 -4.02 26.22
C SER A 322 1.76 -5.02 27.38
N LEU A 323 1.00 -6.12 27.30
CA LEU A 323 1.02 -7.17 28.33
C LEU A 323 2.35 -7.94 28.32
N LEU A 324 2.92 -8.23 27.15
CA LEU A 324 4.25 -8.85 27.04
C LEU A 324 5.35 -7.95 27.60
N ASN A 325 5.25 -6.63 27.39
CA ASN A 325 6.20 -5.67 27.99
C ASN A 325 6.15 -5.69 29.53
N CYS A 326 5.01 -6.00 30.15
CA CYS A 326 4.94 -6.20 31.60
C CYS A 326 5.74 -7.43 32.08
N LEU A 327 6.10 -8.35 31.19
CA LEU A 327 6.80 -9.60 31.50
C LEU A 327 8.32 -9.51 31.41
N TYR A 328 8.89 -8.37 31.00
CA TYR A 328 10.33 -8.18 30.91
C TYR A 328 11.11 -8.57 32.19
N PRO A 329 10.62 -8.29 33.41
CA PRO A 329 11.31 -8.72 34.62
C PRO A 329 11.49 -10.25 34.72
N LEU A 330 10.63 -11.05 34.08
CA LEU A 330 10.77 -12.52 34.02
C LEU A 330 11.65 -13.02 32.87
N ALA A 331 12.03 -12.17 31.92
CA ALA A 331 12.97 -12.54 30.87
C ALA A 331 14.41 -12.57 31.40
N GLU A 332 15.25 -13.39 30.77
CA GLU A 332 16.69 -13.36 31.02
C GLU A 332 17.35 -12.12 30.40
N GLU A 333 18.56 -11.77 30.84
CA GLU A 333 19.23 -10.57 30.40
C GLU A 333 19.47 -10.53 28.87
N GLY A 334 18.87 -9.51 28.23
CA GLY A 334 18.92 -9.31 26.78
C GLY A 334 18.04 -10.25 25.97
N PHE A 335 17.05 -10.90 26.60
CA PHE A 335 15.95 -11.58 25.92
C PHE A 335 14.68 -10.73 25.98
N ASP A 336 13.89 -10.79 24.91
CA ASP A 336 12.60 -10.13 24.81
C ASP A 336 11.45 -11.13 25.05
N PRO A 337 10.46 -10.83 25.91
CA PRO A 337 9.27 -11.64 26.08
C PRO A 337 8.50 -11.78 24.76
N ALA A 338 7.98 -12.98 24.51
CA ALA A 338 7.21 -13.29 23.31
C ALA A 338 6.08 -14.27 23.65
N VAL A 339 5.09 -14.37 22.78
CA VAL A 339 4.04 -15.40 22.87
C VAL A 339 4.05 -16.27 21.62
N LEU A 340 4.11 -17.58 21.80
CA LEU A 340 3.99 -18.55 20.72
C LEU A 340 2.55 -19.04 20.65
N ILE A 341 1.90 -18.84 19.51
CA ILE A 341 0.54 -19.30 19.22
C ILE A 341 0.58 -20.12 17.95
N SER A 342 0.19 -21.39 18.04
CA SER A 342 0.40 -22.35 16.96
C SER A 342 1.88 -22.38 16.53
N ASN A 343 2.24 -21.96 15.31
CA ASN A 343 3.62 -21.90 14.82
C ASN A 343 4.13 -20.44 14.62
N PHE A 344 3.42 -19.47 15.18
CA PHE A 344 3.75 -18.04 15.09
C PHE A 344 4.23 -17.52 16.44
N LEU A 345 5.44 -16.99 16.48
CA LEU A 345 6.02 -16.31 17.62
C LEU A 345 5.82 -14.81 17.46
N PHE A 346 5.10 -14.20 18.40
CA PHE A 346 4.81 -12.78 18.43
C PHE A 346 5.68 -12.10 19.47
N GLU A 347 6.44 -11.07 19.08
CA GLU A 347 7.29 -10.29 19.98
C GLU A 347 6.93 -8.79 19.91
N PRO A 348 6.97 -8.05 21.02
CA PRO A 348 6.78 -6.61 21.00
C PRO A 348 7.81 -5.92 20.11
N ASN A 349 7.38 -4.89 19.38
CA ASN A 349 8.27 -4.04 18.61
C ASN A 349 8.29 -2.61 19.16
N VAL A 350 9.23 -1.81 18.65
CA VAL A 350 9.47 -0.42 19.09
C VAL A 350 8.27 0.52 18.87
N ASP A 351 7.35 0.13 17.97
CA ASP A 351 6.14 0.90 17.68
C ASP A 351 4.99 0.56 18.65
N GLY A 352 5.21 -0.33 19.62
CA GLY A 352 4.20 -0.78 20.56
C GLY A 352 3.21 -1.80 19.98
N SER A 353 3.56 -2.43 18.86
CA SER A 353 2.79 -3.51 18.23
C SER A 353 3.56 -4.84 18.30
N LEU A 354 3.20 -5.81 17.45
CA LEU A 354 3.83 -7.14 17.42
C LEU A 354 4.48 -7.46 16.07
N ASP A 355 5.75 -7.87 16.12
CA ASP A 355 6.43 -8.57 15.04
C ASP A 355 6.10 -10.07 15.09
N VAL A 356 6.10 -10.74 13.93
CA VAL A 356 5.68 -12.14 13.82
C VAL A 356 6.75 -12.97 13.12
N HIS A 357 7.16 -14.07 13.76
CA HIS A 357 8.15 -15.01 13.23
C HIS A 357 7.58 -16.42 13.14
N ARG A 358 7.83 -17.11 12.02
CA ARG A 358 7.47 -18.53 11.89
C ARG A 358 8.52 -19.40 12.57
N VAL A 359 8.09 -20.22 13.52
CA VAL A 359 8.96 -21.18 14.22
C VAL A 359 8.63 -22.60 13.76
N LYS A 360 9.66 -23.40 13.51
CA LYS A 360 9.50 -24.84 13.25
C LYS A 360 9.32 -25.55 14.58
N LEU A 361 8.16 -26.15 14.81
CA LEU A 361 7.89 -26.94 16.00
C LEU A 361 8.12 -28.43 15.72
N ASN A 362 8.78 -29.11 16.66
CA ASN A 362 9.00 -30.57 16.61
C ASN A 362 7.73 -31.38 16.93
N LYS A 363 6.73 -30.75 17.56
CA LYS A 363 5.36 -31.28 17.77
C LYS A 363 4.36 -30.21 17.32
N LYS A 364 3.21 -30.61 16.77
CA LYS A 364 2.09 -29.67 16.56
C LYS A 364 1.73 -29.06 17.91
N ALA A 365 1.76 -27.74 18.03
CA ALA A 365 1.18 -27.05 19.17
C ALA A 365 -0.33 -27.36 19.20
N ASP A 366 -0.86 -27.65 20.39
CA ASP A 366 -2.27 -27.93 20.59
C ASP A 366 -3.11 -26.72 20.15
N GLU A 367 -4.24 -26.99 19.49
CA GLU A 367 -5.16 -25.96 19.01
C GLU A 367 -5.75 -25.20 20.22
N GLY A 368 -5.41 -23.91 20.33
CA GLY A 368 -5.89 -23.03 21.42
C GLY A 368 -4.89 -22.78 22.55
N LYS A 369 -3.74 -23.47 22.56
CA LYS A 369 -2.70 -23.24 23.58
C LYS A 369 -1.71 -22.17 23.12
N PHE A 370 -1.31 -21.31 24.05
CA PHE A 370 -0.17 -20.39 23.88
C PHE A 370 0.95 -20.77 24.83
N LEU A 371 2.19 -20.43 24.46
CA LEU A 371 3.34 -20.54 25.34
C LEU A 371 3.99 -19.16 25.49
N LEU A 372 4.30 -18.77 26.73
CA LEU A 372 5.13 -17.61 26.98
C LEU A 372 6.58 -18.00 26.72
N MET A 373 7.18 -17.31 25.77
CA MET A 373 8.53 -17.53 25.29
C MET A 373 9.38 -16.29 25.56
N GLN A 374 10.68 -16.43 25.35
CA GLN A 374 11.61 -15.32 25.27
C GLN A 374 12.55 -15.53 24.08
N LYS A 375 12.96 -14.46 23.43
CA LYS A 375 13.77 -14.50 22.20
C LYS A 375 15.00 -13.59 22.29
N LYS A 376 16.12 -14.08 21.75
CA LYS A 376 17.37 -13.31 21.53
C LYS A 376 18.02 -13.75 20.23
N GLY A 377 18.01 -12.89 19.21
CA GLY A 377 18.46 -13.28 17.87
C GLY A 377 17.64 -14.46 17.33
N SER A 378 18.28 -15.60 17.09
CA SER A 378 17.62 -16.85 16.65
C SER A 378 17.27 -17.81 17.80
N GLU A 379 17.69 -17.52 19.03
CA GLU A 379 17.42 -18.35 20.19
C GLU A 379 16.01 -18.07 20.72
N VAL A 380 15.21 -19.12 20.90
CA VAL A 380 13.84 -19.05 21.42
C VAL A 380 13.67 -20.13 22.48
N LYS A 381 13.25 -19.75 23.68
CA LYS A 381 13.03 -20.66 24.82
C LYS A 381 11.84 -20.22 25.66
N LEU A 382 11.41 -21.05 26.62
CA LEU A 382 10.33 -20.68 27.53
C LEU A 382 10.71 -19.45 28.35
N LEU A 383 9.75 -18.54 28.57
CA LEU A 383 9.96 -17.35 29.40
C LEU A 383 10.29 -17.76 30.83
N LEU A 384 9.52 -18.70 31.37
CA LEU A 384 9.69 -19.22 32.72
C LEU A 384 9.60 -20.75 32.66
N THR A 385 10.63 -21.43 33.17
CA THR A 385 10.61 -22.88 33.34
C THR A 385 9.99 -23.24 34.68
N ALA A 386 9.40 -24.42 34.81
CA ALA A 386 8.93 -24.92 36.09
C ALA A 386 10.07 -24.89 37.13
N PHE A 387 9.76 -24.42 38.35
CA PHE A 387 10.68 -24.33 39.47
C PHE A 387 9.97 -24.69 40.77
N ASN A 388 10.72 -25.17 41.76
CA ASN A 388 10.18 -25.48 43.08
C ASN A 388 9.90 -24.15 43.83
N PRO A 389 8.64 -23.83 44.17
CA PRO A 389 8.31 -22.59 44.85
C PRO A 389 8.91 -22.50 46.27
N ASP A 390 9.30 -23.61 46.90
CA ASP A 390 9.96 -23.60 48.22
C ASP A 390 11.46 -23.31 48.16
N GLU A 391 12.06 -23.40 46.97
CA GLU A 391 13.46 -23.10 46.71
C GLU A 391 13.62 -21.82 45.85
N ALA A 392 12.55 -21.04 45.68
CA ALA A 392 12.58 -19.80 44.94
C ALA A 392 13.60 -18.82 45.54
N THR A 393 14.50 -18.30 44.71
CA THR A 393 15.47 -17.28 45.16
C THR A 393 14.77 -15.95 45.41
N ALA A 394 15.32 -15.12 46.31
CA ALA A 394 14.81 -13.75 46.51
C ALA A 394 14.77 -12.94 45.20
N GLU A 395 15.74 -13.17 44.30
CA GLU A 395 15.75 -12.57 42.97
C GLU A 395 14.55 -13.02 42.11
N MET A 396 14.16 -14.29 42.17
CA MET A 396 12.97 -14.78 41.45
C MET A 396 11.70 -14.16 42.02
N GLU A 397 11.57 -14.09 43.34
CA GLU A 397 10.42 -13.46 44.01
C GLU A 397 10.32 -11.97 43.66
N ASP A 398 11.43 -11.24 43.65
CA ASP A 398 11.48 -9.82 43.22
C ASP A 398 11.04 -9.66 41.76
N ARG A 399 11.47 -10.56 40.86
CA ARG A 399 11.03 -10.55 39.46
C ARG A 399 9.53 -10.80 39.32
N ILE A 400 8.98 -11.74 40.08
CA ILE A 400 7.53 -12.03 40.12
C ILE A 400 6.77 -10.80 40.65
N LEU A 401 7.21 -10.21 41.77
CA LEU A 401 6.63 -9.01 42.35
C LEU A 401 6.58 -7.86 41.32
N ASN A 402 7.68 -7.60 40.61
CA ASN A 402 7.76 -6.56 39.59
C ASN A 402 6.77 -6.81 38.43
N VAL A 403 6.62 -8.05 37.97
CA VAL A 403 5.62 -8.38 36.93
C VAL A 403 4.20 -8.17 37.43
N LEU A 404 3.86 -8.67 38.62
CA LEU A 404 2.51 -8.51 39.16
C LEU A 404 2.17 -7.02 39.36
N ASN A 405 3.12 -6.21 39.84
CA ASN A 405 2.95 -4.76 39.95
C ASN A 405 2.73 -4.08 38.59
N ALA A 406 3.52 -4.45 37.57
CA ALA A 406 3.36 -3.93 36.21
C ALA A 406 1.98 -4.30 35.62
N LEU A 407 1.52 -5.54 35.83
CA LEU A 407 0.21 -5.99 35.39
C LEU A 407 -0.93 -5.28 36.15
N LYS A 408 -0.77 -5.04 37.45
CA LYS A 408 -1.75 -4.30 38.27
C LYS A 408 -1.88 -2.85 37.81
N LEU A 409 -0.75 -2.20 37.49
CA LEU A 409 -0.74 -0.86 36.94
C LEU A 409 -1.47 -0.80 35.59
N GLN A 410 -1.25 -1.81 34.74
CA GLN A 410 -1.88 -1.88 33.43
C GLN A 410 -3.39 -2.17 33.50
N LYS A 411 -3.83 -3.00 34.45
CA LYS A 411 -5.26 -3.29 34.68
C LYS A 411 -5.62 -3.21 36.17
N PRO A 412 -5.88 -2.00 36.70
CA PRO A 412 -6.14 -1.81 38.13
C PRO A 412 -7.36 -2.58 38.65
N ALA A 413 -8.35 -2.79 37.78
CA ALA A 413 -9.59 -3.50 38.11
C ALA A 413 -9.44 -5.02 38.21
N LYS A 414 -8.31 -5.59 37.78
CA LYS A 414 -8.03 -7.03 37.87
C LYS A 414 -6.95 -7.31 38.90
N GLU A 415 -6.97 -8.50 39.47
CA GLU A 415 -5.95 -8.98 40.39
C GLU A 415 -4.98 -9.89 39.64
N PRO A 416 -3.72 -9.49 39.43
CA PRO A 416 -2.74 -10.34 38.78
C PRO A 416 -2.24 -11.39 39.77
N ALA A 417 -2.05 -12.61 39.28
CA ALA A 417 -1.48 -13.70 40.06
C ALA A 417 -0.63 -14.61 39.17
N LEU A 418 0.33 -15.32 39.76
CA LEU A 418 1.15 -16.33 39.10
C LEU A 418 1.00 -17.65 39.85
N VAL A 419 0.63 -18.71 39.15
CA VAL A 419 0.55 -20.06 39.71
C VAL A 419 1.79 -20.86 39.31
N VAL A 420 2.42 -21.46 40.32
CA VAL A 420 3.56 -22.36 40.16
C VAL A 420 3.28 -23.60 41.02
N GLU A 421 3.06 -24.74 40.36
CA GLU A 421 2.68 -26.00 41.03
C GLU A 421 1.45 -25.85 41.94
N LYS A 422 1.64 -25.83 43.27
CA LYS A 422 0.58 -25.68 44.28
C LYS A 422 0.55 -24.30 44.92
N VAL A 423 1.37 -23.37 44.46
CA VAL A 423 1.55 -22.07 45.07
C VAL A 423 1.01 -20.97 44.16
N ILE A 424 0.25 -20.06 44.75
CA ILE A 424 -0.14 -18.79 44.11
C ILE A 424 0.68 -17.65 44.69
N TYR A 425 1.30 -16.90 43.78
CA TYR A 425 1.90 -15.61 44.06
C TYR A 425 0.89 -14.52 43.72
N ARG A 426 0.55 -13.67 44.68
CA ARG A 426 -0.39 -12.56 44.52
C ARG A 426 0.12 -11.29 45.21
N LEU A 427 -0.51 -10.16 44.92
CA LEU A 427 -0.24 -8.90 45.61
C LEU A 427 -1.21 -8.69 46.76
N GLU A 428 -0.70 -8.39 47.94
CA GLU A 428 -1.49 -7.94 49.09
C GLU A 428 -0.79 -6.73 49.73
N GLU A 429 -1.51 -5.61 49.81
CA GLU A 429 -0.95 -4.32 50.26
C GLU A 429 0.35 -3.88 49.55
N GLY A 430 0.56 -4.35 48.31
CA GLY A 430 1.76 -4.05 47.51
C GLY A 430 2.95 -4.98 47.74
N TYR A 431 2.81 -5.98 48.61
CA TYR A 431 3.81 -7.01 48.87
C TYR A 431 3.43 -8.34 48.20
N LEU A 432 4.45 -9.15 47.90
CA LEU A 432 4.25 -10.50 47.38
C LEU A 432 3.78 -11.41 48.50
N GLN A 433 2.61 -12.01 48.33
CA GLN A 433 2.10 -13.08 49.19
C GLN A 433 2.24 -14.42 48.47
N LYS A 434 2.67 -15.43 49.24
CA LYS A 434 2.77 -16.82 48.81
C LYS A 434 1.72 -17.63 49.57
N GLU A 435 0.73 -18.16 48.87
CA GLU A 435 -0.29 -19.03 49.47
C GLU A 435 -0.25 -20.42 48.83
N GLU A 436 -0.38 -21.46 49.65
CA GLU A 436 -0.48 -22.84 49.18
C GLU A 436 -1.96 -23.16 48.92
N ILE A 437 -2.27 -23.57 47.69
CA ILE A 437 -3.63 -23.87 47.26
C ILE A 437 -3.87 -25.38 47.40
N GLU A 438 -4.87 -25.78 48.17
CA GLU A 438 -5.45 -27.11 48.02
C GLU A 438 -6.17 -27.15 46.65
N GLN A 439 -5.74 -28.01 45.72
CA GLN A 439 -6.27 -28.15 44.33
C GLN A 439 -7.81 -28.23 44.19
N LYS A 440 -8.57 -28.36 45.30
CA LYS A 440 -10.04 -28.32 45.33
C LYS A 440 -10.64 -26.91 45.39
N GLU A 441 -9.91 -25.88 45.84
CA GLU A 441 -10.45 -24.53 46.09
C GLU A 441 -10.32 -23.59 44.89
N VAL A 442 -9.33 -23.81 44.02
CA VAL A 442 -9.17 -23.09 42.75
C VAL A 442 -9.50 -24.05 41.61
N LYS A 443 -10.66 -23.88 40.98
CA LYS A 443 -10.98 -24.59 39.75
C LYS A 443 -10.24 -23.91 38.60
N GLU A 444 -9.35 -24.63 37.92
CA GLU A 444 -8.94 -24.23 36.57
C GLU A 444 -10.21 -23.93 35.76
N GLY A 445 -10.28 -22.77 35.12
CA GLY A 445 -11.41 -22.48 34.22
C GLY A 445 -11.49 -23.60 33.18
N GLU A 446 -12.68 -24.13 32.92
CA GLU A 446 -12.82 -25.18 31.91
C GLU A 446 -12.28 -24.71 30.55
N GLU A 447 -11.56 -25.64 29.91
CA GLU A 447 -10.75 -25.62 28.68
C GLU A 447 -9.32 -25.01 28.74
N GLY A 448 -8.32 -25.89 28.99
CA GLY A 448 -7.19 -26.01 28.05
C GLY A 448 -5.74 -25.84 28.52
N GLU A 449 -5.40 -26.07 29.80
CA GLU A 449 -4.02 -26.16 30.35
C GLU A 449 -2.99 -25.17 29.75
N ALA A 450 -2.97 -23.94 30.29
CA ALA A 450 -1.79 -23.11 30.22
C ALA A 450 -0.62 -23.88 30.88
N VAL A 451 0.41 -24.19 30.10
CA VAL A 451 1.61 -24.87 30.62
C VAL A 451 2.27 -23.92 31.62
N LEU A 452 2.21 -24.32 32.89
CA LEU A 452 2.86 -23.68 34.03
C LEU A 452 4.35 -23.41 33.77
N PRO A 453 4.95 -22.40 34.43
CA PRO A 453 4.31 -21.29 35.16
C PRO A 453 4.06 -20.04 34.28
N ALA A 454 2.86 -19.47 34.34
CA ALA A 454 2.47 -18.28 33.57
C ALA A 454 1.57 -17.31 34.39
N PRO A 455 1.79 -15.99 34.31
CA PRO A 455 0.90 -15.02 34.96
C PRO A 455 -0.53 -15.08 34.41
N GLY A 456 -1.50 -14.66 35.22
CA GLY A 456 -2.92 -14.61 34.89
C GLY A 456 -3.69 -13.64 35.78
N TRP A 457 -5.01 -13.71 35.71
CA TRP A 457 -5.92 -12.86 36.48
C TRP A 457 -6.74 -13.71 37.46
N LEU A 458 -6.69 -13.39 38.75
CA LEU A 458 -7.50 -14.02 39.78
C LEU A 458 -8.92 -13.41 39.78
N GLU A 459 -9.93 -14.22 39.48
CA GLU A 459 -11.35 -13.85 39.47
C GLU A 459 -12.18 -14.99 40.10
N ASP A 460 -12.95 -14.72 41.14
CA ASP A 460 -13.80 -15.71 41.85
C ASP A 460 -13.06 -17.00 42.27
N ASN A 461 -11.86 -16.88 42.86
CA ASN A 461 -10.95 -18.00 43.17
C ASN A 461 -10.59 -18.86 41.94
N LYS A 462 -10.62 -18.30 40.73
CA LYS A 462 -10.14 -18.96 39.52
C LYS A 462 -9.10 -18.11 38.82
N ILE A 463 -8.05 -18.76 38.34
CA ILE A 463 -7.02 -18.09 37.54
C ILE A 463 -7.45 -18.12 36.08
N ARG A 464 -7.69 -16.94 35.54
CA ARG A 464 -7.93 -16.72 34.11
C ARG A 464 -6.59 -16.48 33.40
N PRO A 465 -6.42 -16.95 32.16
CA PRO A 465 -5.21 -16.70 31.38
C PRO A 465 -4.92 -15.20 31.20
N LEU A 466 -3.64 -14.85 31.05
CA LEU A 466 -3.19 -13.46 30.82
C LEU A 466 -3.87 -12.84 29.58
N PHE A 467 -3.97 -13.62 28.50
CA PHE A 467 -4.56 -13.21 27.23
C PHE A 467 -5.98 -13.73 27.08
N ASP A 468 -6.87 -12.87 26.60
CA ASP A 468 -8.23 -13.26 26.22
C ASP A 468 -8.22 -14.22 25.02
N ASP A 469 -9.11 -15.22 25.02
CA ASP A 469 -9.21 -16.19 23.93
C ASP A 469 -9.48 -15.50 22.58
N PHE A 470 -10.27 -14.43 22.57
CA PHE A 470 -10.51 -13.64 21.37
C PHE A 470 -9.21 -13.06 20.78
N TRP A 471 -8.29 -12.58 21.63
CA TRP A 471 -7.00 -12.06 21.18
C TRP A 471 -6.12 -13.16 20.59
N LEU A 472 -6.07 -14.32 21.25
CA LEU A 472 -5.31 -15.48 20.77
C LEU A 472 -5.85 -15.99 19.43
N ARG A 473 -7.17 -16.11 19.27
CA ARG A 473 -7.80 -16.48 18.01
C ARG A 473 -7.52 -15.45 16.92
N THR A 474 -7.59 -14.16 17.25
CA THR A 474 -7.27 -13.06 16.31
C THR A 474 -5.82 -13.12 15.86
N LEU A 475 -4.85 -13.22 16.78
CA LEU A 475 -3.44 -13.30 16.43
C LEU A 475 -3.11 -14.57 15.64
N ARG A 476 -3.70 -15.72 15.99
CA ARG A 476 -3.57 -16.96 15.22
C ARG A 476 -4.12 -16.81 13.82
N GLU A 477 -5.33 -16.25 13.68
CA GLU A 477 -5.97 -16.05 12.40
C GLU A 477 -5.15 -15.09 11.55
N LEU A 478 -4.64 -13.99 12.10
CA LEU A 478 -3.75 -13.09 11.37
C LEU A 478 -2.42 -13.77 11.02
N GLY A 479 -1.77 -14.45 11.96
CA GLY A 479 -0.45 -15.06 11.77
C GLY A 479 0.57 -14.05 11.25
N ASP A 480 1.31 -14.43 10.22
CA ASP A 480 2.23 -13.57 9.48
C ASP A 480 1.58 -12.90 8.24
N SER A 481 0.24 -12.90 8.16
CA SER A 481 -0.46 -12.21 7.08
C SER A 481 -0.34 -10.69 7.20
N ARG A 482 -0.54 -10.01 6.07
CA ARG A 482 -0.40 -8.54 5.99
C ARG A 482 -1.69 -7.83 6.34
N GLU A 483 -2.80 -8.56 6.32
CA GLU A 483 -4.11 -8.10 6.74
C GLU A 483 -4.07 -7.69 8.22
N LEU A 484 -4.86 -6.67 8.55
CA LEU A 484 -4.89 -6.06 9.88
C LEU A 484 -6.08 -6.56 10.70
N LEU A 485 -7.15 -6.98 10.02
CA LEU A 485 -8.44 -7.30 10.62
C LEU A 485 -8.92 -8.68 10.20
N THR A 486 -9.62 -9.38 11.09
CA THR A 486 -10.31 -10.64 10.84
C THR A 486 -11.82 -10.43 10.67
N GLU A 487 -12.52 -11.37 10.03
CA GLU A 487 -13.99 -11.32 9.96
C GLU A 487 -14.66 -11.37 11.34
N GLU A 488 -14.03 -12.01 12.33
CA GLU A 488 -14.50 -12.02 13.73
C GLU A 488 -14.47 -10.61 14.34
N GLN A 489 -13.37 -9.86 14.16
CA GLN A 489 -13.26 -8.48 14.59
C GLN A 489 -14.32 -7.59 13.93
N ILE A 490 -14.54 -7.72 12.62
CA ILE A 490 -15.59 -6.97 11.92
C ILE A 490 -16.98 -7.32 12.46
N THR A 491 -17.26 -8.60 12.69
CA THR A 491 -18.54 -9.06 13.23
C THR A 491 -18.80 -8.47 14.62
N LEU A 492 -17.82 -8.54 15.52
CA LEU A 492 -17.95 -7.99 16.87
C LEU A 492 -18.11 -6.47 16.87
N GLY A 493 -17.33 -5.76 16.03
CA GLY A 493 -17.47 -4.32 15.88
C GLY A 493 -18.86 -3.92 15.39
N LEU A 494 -19.40 -4.60 14.37
CA LEU A 494 -20.76 -4.34 13.88
C LEU A 494 -21.83 -4.63 14.92
N LYS A 495 -21.65 -5.67 15.76
CA LYS A 495 -22.56 -5.97 16.88
C LYS A 495 -22.57 -4.83 17.90
N ARG A 496 -21.40 -4.37 18.34
CA ARG A 496 -21.29 -3.24 19.28
C ARG A 496 -21.87 -1.95 18.72
N PHE A 497 -21.66 -1.68 17.43
CA PHE A 497 -22.30 -0.54 16.77
C PHE A 497 -23.83 -0.64 16.78
N SER A 498 -24.37 -1.84 16.51
CA SER A 498 -25.81 -2.09 16.51
C SER A 498 -26.41 -1.99 17.92
N GLU A 499 -25.68 -2.46 18.95
CA GLU A 499 -26.09 -2.35 20.36
C GLU A 499 -26.07 -0.90 20.85
N ALA A 500 -25.02 -0.14 20.51
CA ALA A 500 -24.88 1.26 20.87
C ALA A 500 -25.87 2.17 20.11
N ASN A 501 -26.27 1.76 18.89
CA ASN A 501 -27.16 2.54 18.03
C ASN A 501 -28.22 1.66 17.33
N PRO A 502 -29.23 1.15 18.06
CA PRO A 502 -30.19 0.17 17.52
C PRO A 502 -31.04 0.65 16.34
N ALA A 503 -31.18 1.97 16.19
CA ALA A 503 -31.94 2.58 15.09
C ALA A 503 -31.13 2.79 13.80
N ARG A 504 -29.83 2.47 13.79
CA ARG A 504 -28.92 2.72 12.68
C ARG A 504 -28.30 1.42 12.18
N GLU A 505 -28.11 1.32 10.87
CA GLU A 505 -27.43 0.19 10.24
C GLU A 505 -25.97 0.56 9.95
N PHE A 506 -25.06 -0.34 10.28
CA PHE A 506 -23.63 -0.16 10.02
C PHE A 506 -23.10 -1.28 9.13
N CYS A 507 -22.04 -0.96 8.41
CA CYS A 507 -21.29 -1.91 7.60
C CYS A 507 -19.81 -1.55 7.55
N TYR A 508 -19.00 -2.51 7.14
CA TYR A 508 -17.59 -2.32 6.86
C TYR A 508 -17.33 -2.53 5.38
N VAL A 509 -16.66 -1.59 4.73
CA VAL A 509 -16.28 -1.67 3.32
C VAL A 509 -14.83 -2.15 3.25
N ALA A 510 -14.54 -3.17 2.46
CA ALA A 510 -13.18 -3.63 2.15
C ALA A 510 -13.15 -4.58 0.96
N SER A 511 -12.02 -4.67 0.25
CA SER A 511 -11.75 -5.70 -0.78
C SER A 511 -12.83 -5.84 -1.85
N GLY A 512 -13.46 -4.73 -2.27
CA GLY A 512 -14.53 -4.73 -3.27
C GLY A 512 -15.92 -5.10 -2.76
N GLN A 513 -16.06 -5.29 -1.44
CA GLN A 513 -17.28 -5.77 -0.79
C GLN A 513 -17.72 -4.85 0.35
N VAL A 514 -18.99 -4.98 0.73
CA VAL A 514 -19.59 -4.42 1.93
C VAL A 514 -20.00 -5.55 2.84
N PHE A 515 -19.47 -5.54 4.05
CA PHE A 515 -19.74 -6.52 5.10
C PHE A 515 -20.74 -5.94 6.10
N SER A 516 -21.85 -6.63 6.30
CA SER A 516 -22.93 -6.25 7.22
C SER A 516 -23.44 -7.48 7.97
N LEU A 517 -24.11 -7.28 9.10
CA LEU A 517 -24.77 -8.40 9.80
C LEU A 517 -26.09 -8.75 9.12
N ASP A 518 -26.37 -10.04 9.00
CA ASP A 518 -27.71 -10.54 8.67
C ASP A 518 -28.62 -10.60 9.92
N LYS A 519 -29.85 -11.11 9.75
CA LYS A 519 -30.84 -11.21 10.84
C LYS A 519 -30.41 -12.14 11.96
N ASP A 520 -29.49 -13.07 11.69
CA ASP A 520 -28.97 -14.03 12.67
C ASP A 520 -27.66 -13.52 13.31
N GLY A 521 -27.25 -12.29 12.99
CA GLY A 521 -26.01 -11.68 13.48
C GLY A 521 -24.75 -12.28 12.86
N LYS A 522 -24.85 -12.93 11.70
CA LYS A 522 -23.71 -13.46 10.95
C LYS A 522 -23.24 -12.45 9.91
N LEU A 523 -21.94 -12.49 9.62
CA LEU A 523 -21.35 -11.60 8.63
C LEU A 523 -21.79 -12.00 7.22
N LYS A 524 -22.29 -11.03 6.47
CA LYS A 524 -22.67 -11.18 5.07
C LYS A 524 -21.93 -10.14 4.24
N ALA A 525 -21.34 -10.58 3.13
CA ALA A 525 -20.78 -9.71 2.12
C ALA A 525 -21.81 -9.39 1.01
N GLY A 526 -21.73 -8.18 0.47
CA GLY A 526 -22.53 -7.74 -0.67
C GLY A 526 -21.81 -6.71 -1.53
N GLN A 527 -22.23 -6.61 -2.78
CA GLN A 527 -21.69 -5.61 -3.71
C GLN A 527 -22.31 -4.24 -3.48
N HIS A 528 -21.50 -3.19 -3.55
CA HIS A 528 -21.95 -1.81 -3.48
C HIS A 528 -21.06 -0.88 -4.31
N PRO A 529 -21.59 0.17 -4.97
CA PRO A 529 -20.77 1.13 -5.71
C PRO A 529 -19.65 1.77 -4.88
N ALA A 530 -19.88 2.04 -3.58
CA ALA A 530 -18.89 2.62 -2.68
C ALA A 530 -17.72 1.67 -2.33
N ALA A 531 -17.85 0.37 -2.61
CA ALA A 531 -16.78 -0.60 -2.41
C ALA A 531 -15.91 -0.79 -3.67
N ARG A 532 -16.32 -0.24 -4.82
CA ARG A 532 -15.62 -0.42 -6.08
C ARG A 532 -14.21 0.15 -6.01
N ALA A 533 -13.33 -0.47 -6.80
CA ALA A 533 -11.98 0.04 -7.00
C ALA A 533 -12.01 1.49 -7.51
N VAL A 534 -11.02 2.26 -7.06
CA VAL A 534 -10.65 3.54 -7.66
C VAL A 534 -9.39 3.28 -8.47
N SER A 535 -9.41 3.68 -9.73
CA SER A 535 -8.26 3.57 -10.62
C SER A 535 -7.97 4.89 -11.33
N TRP A 536 -6.70 5.05 -11.74
CA TRP A 536 -6.26 6.22 -12.47
C TRP A 536 -5.13 5.90 -13.44
N PRO A 537 -5.08 6.53 -14.62
CA PRO A 537 -4.05 6.30 -15.62
C PRO A 537 -2.63 6.55 -15.09
N LEU A 538 -1.70 5.73 -15.55
CA LEU A 538 -0.26 5.94 -15.40
C LEU A 538 0.36 6.36 -16.73
N ALA A 539 1.24 7.35 -16.68
CA ALA A 539 1.97 7.91 -17.83
C ALA A 539 3.45 8.21 -17.50
N HIS A 540 4.00 7.49 -16.51
CA HIS A 540 5.37 7.63 -16.02
C HIS A 540 6.11 6.29 -16.10
N ASN A 541 7.40 6.30 -15.77
CA ASN A 541 8.29 5.16 -15.97
C ASN A 541 8.21 4.71 -17.44
N VAL A 542 8.34 5.70 -18.33
CA VAL A 542 8.22 5.49 -19.76
C VAL A 542 9.44 4.74 -20.27
N ARG A 543 9.21 3.58 -20.85
CA ARG A 543 10.23 2.72 -21.44
C ARG A 543 10.46 3.05 -22.92
N PRO A 544 11.71 2.94 -23.41
CA PRO A 544 12.04 3.11 -24.82
C PRO A 544 11.34 2.07 -25.70
N ALA A 545 11.26 2.33 -27.00
CA ALA A 545 10.68 1.40 -27.97
C ALA A 545 11.31 0.00 -27.94
N GLN A 546 12.59 -0.09 -27.56
CA GLN A 546 13.30 -1.36 -27.42
C GLN A 546 12.94 -2.14 -26.14
N GLN A 547 12.05 -1.64 -25.30
CA GLN A 547 11.52 -2.35 -24.12
C GLN A 547 9.98 -2.36 -24.10
N ALA A 548 9.33 -1.79 -25.12
CA ALA A 548 7.87 -1.67 -25.19
C ALA A 548 7.18 -3.03 -25.41
N LEU A 549 5.95 -3.17 -24.90
CA LEU A 549 5.11 -4.33 -25.19
C LEU A 549 4.82 -4.43 -26.69
N GLY A 550 4.90 -5.65 -27.22
CA GLY A 550 4.69 -5.92 -28.65
C GLY A 550 5.92 -5.70 -29.51
N LYS A 551 7.06 -5.30 -28.92
CA LYS A 551 8.34 -5.19 -29.65
C LYS A 551 8.75 -6.51 -30.28
N ASN A 552 8.62 -7.62 -29.56
CA ASN A 552 9.13 -8.90 -30.04
C ASN A 552 8.17 -9.52 -31.05
N SER A 553 6.88 -9.59 -30.69
CA SER A 553 5.82 -10.02 -31.60
C SER A 553 4.43 -9.74 -31.02
N CYS A 554 3.39 -10.04 -31.81
CA CYS A 554 2.00 -9.99 -31.34
C CYS A 554 1.74 -10.90 -30.12
N THR A 555 2.52 -11.97 -29.91
CA THR A 555 2.30 -12.91 -28.81
C THR A 555 2.70 -12.37 -27.44
N ASP A 556 3.41 -11.23 -27.40
CA ASP A 556 3.68 -10.50 -26.15
C ASP A 556 2.36 -10.15 -25.44
N CYS A 557 1.31 -9.86 -26.22
CA CYS A 557 -0.02 -9.52 -25.71
C CYS A 557 -1.10 -10.54 -26.10
N HIS A 558 -1.02 -11.19 -27.26
CA HIS A 558 -2.07 -12.08 -27.78
C HIS A 558 -1.70 -13.57 -27.70
N SER A 559 -1.03 -14.01 -26.63
CA SER A 559 -0.82 -15.44 -26.37
C SER A 559 -1.99 -16.05 -25.58
N LEU A 560 -2.11 -17.38 -25.60
CA LEU A 560 -3.11 -18.13 -24.83
C LEU A 560 -3.03 -17.89 -23.32
N ASN A 561 -1.83 -17.56 -22.83
CA ASN A 561 -1.56 -17.25 -21.42
C ASN A 561 -1.12 -15.80 -21.26
N SER A 562 -1.69 -14.90 -22.06
CA SER A 562 -1.39 -13.47 -22.02
C SER A 562 -1.54 -12.89 -20.61
N LYS A 563 -0.45 -12.30 -20.13
CA LYS A 563 -0.39 -11.51 -18.90
C LYS A 563 -1.13 -10.17 -19.03
N VAL A 564 -1.51 -9.77 -20.25
CA VAL A 564 -2.30 -8.55 -20.49
C VAL A 564 -3.79 -8.82 -20.34
N PHE A 565 -4.30 -9.92 -20.90
CA PHE A 565 -5.74 -10.21 -20.93
C PHE A 565 -6.23 -11.12 -19.79
N PHE A 566 -5.39 -12.05 -19.33
CA PHE A 566 -5.77 -13.08 -18.37
C PHE A 566 -5.10 -12.95 -17.01
N ALA A 567 -4.42 -11.82 -16.76
CA ALA A 567 -3.97 -11.50 -15.41
C ALA A 567 -5.17 -11.39 -14.47
N LYS A 568 -5.03 -12.03 -13.30
CA LYS A 568 -6.03 -12.01 -12.24
C LYS A 568 -5.82 -10.76 -11.39
N VAL A 569 -6.86 -9.95 -11.27
CA VAL A 569 -6.90 -8.75 -10.44
C VAL A 569 -7.80 -9.07 -9.25
N GLU A 570 -7.17 -9.44 -8.13
CA GLU A 570 -7.83 -9.64 -6.85
C GLU A 570 -7.81 -8.32 -6.06
N ALA A 571 -8.89 -7.98 -5.37
CA ALA A 571 -9.00 -6.77 -4.56
C ALA A 571 -8.23 -6.93 -3.23
N PRO A 572 -7.02 -6.34 -3.09
CA PRO A 572 -6.35 -6.31 -1.81
C PRO A 572 -7.11 -5.46 -0.81
N GLY A 573 -6.94 -5.75 0.48
CA GLY A 573 -7.53 -4.97 1.54
C GLY A 573 -7.03 -5.40 2.92
N PRO A 574 -7.31 -4.60 3.96
CA PRO A 574 -6.85 -4.88 5.32
C PRO A 574 -7.62 -6.00 6.02
N LEU A 575 -8.70 -6.52 5.41
CA LEU A 575 -9.51 -7.61 5.96
C LEU A 575 -9.03 -8.97 5.43
N LYS A 576 -8.70 -9.87 6.36
CA LYS A 576 -8.46 -11.28 6.07
C LYS A 576 -9.80 -11.98 5.84
N THR A 577 -10.10 -12.21 4.57
CA THR A 577 -11.35 -12.80 4.10
C THR A 577 -11.13 -13.52 2.77
N ARG A 578 -11.90 -14.59 2.53
CA ARG A 578 -11.98 -15.24 1.22
C ARG A 578 -12.96 -14.53 0.27
N VAL A 579 -13.79 -13.63 0.78
CA VAL A 579 -14.83 -12.93 0.02
C VAL A 579 -14.27 -11.61 -0.50
N ARG A 580 -13.59 -11.66 -1.64
CA ARG A 580 -12.95 -10.51 -2.29
C ARG A 580 -13.47 -10.37 -3.71
N GLU A 581 -13.49 -9.13 -4.22
CA GLU A 581 -13.71 -8.93 -5.65
C GLU A 581 -12.51 -9.48 -6.44
N GLU A 582 -12.81 -10.24 -7.49
CA GLU A 582 -11.85 -10.77 -8.43
C GLU A 582 -12.33 -10.49 -9.85
N ARG A 583 -11.42 -10.02 -10.70
CA ARG A 583 -11.66 -9.74 -12.12
C ARG A 583 -10.50 -10.25 -12.96
N LEU A 584 -10.78 -10.64 -14.20
CA LEU A 584 -9.72 -10.75 -15.19
C LEU A 584 -9.45 -9.36 -15.78
N SER A 585 -8.21 -9.10 -16.17
CA SER A 585 -7.85 -7.86 -16.88
C SER A 585 -8.73 -7.62 -18.12
N SER A 586 -9.11 -8.68 -18.86
CA SER A 586 -10.04 -8.58 -20.00
C SER A 586 -11.45 -8.08 -19.66
N ASP A 587 -11.91 -8.24 -18.41
CA ASP A 587 -13.18 -7.70 -17.93
C ASP A 587 -13.08 -6.18 -17.77
N LEU A 588 -11.96 -5.70 -17.20
CA LEU A 588 -11.67 -4.27 -17.00
C LEU A 588 -11.44 -3.54 -18.33
N MET A 589 -10.79 -4.20 -19.29
CA MET A 589 -10.62 -3.70 -20.66
C MET A 589 -11.90 -3.81 -21.52
N LYS A 590 -12.91 -4.55 -21.04
CA LYS A 590 -14.16 -4.86 -21.77
C LYS A 590 -13.89 -5.46 -23.15
N THR A 591 -12.97 -6.42 -23.22
CA THR A 591 -12.55 -7.05 -24.49
C THR A 591 -13.06 -8.48 -24.67
N GLY A 592 -13.60 -9.11 -23.61
CA GLY A 592 -14.11 -10.47 -23.62
C GLY A 592 -13.01 -11.54 -23.58
N SER A 593 -12.92 -12.29 -22.48
CA SER A 593 -11.89 -13.32 -22.26
C SER A 593 -11.90 -14.42 -23.33
N PHE A 594 -13.09 -14.94 -23.67
CA PHE A 594 -13.24 -16.00 -24.67
C PHE A 594 -12.74 -15.58 -26.06
N PHE A 595 -13.04 -14.35 -26.49
CA PHE A 595 -12.56 -13.81 -27.76
C PHE A 595 -11.03 -13.71 -27.77
N GLN A 596 -10.43 -13.19 -26.69
CA GLN A 596 -8.98 -13.08 -26.59
C GLN A 596 -8.30 -14.46 -26.59
N TRP A 597 -8.95 -15.46 -25.99
CA TRP A 597 -8.45 -16.83 -25.97
C TRP A 597 -8.48 -17.47 -27.36
N ILE A 598 -9.60 -17.38 -28.09
CA ILE A 598 -9.68 -17.84 -29.50
C ILE A 598 -8.64 -17.13 -30.35
N PHE A 599 -8.50 -15.82 -30.19
CA PHE A 599 -7.52 -15.06 -30.96
C PHE A 599 -6.10 -15.52 -30.64
N GLY A 600 -5.78 -15.78 -29.38
CA GLY A 600 -4.50 -16.36 -28.96
C GLY A 600 -4.23 -17.73 -29.57
N LEU A 601 -5.26 -18.57 -29.72
CA LEU A 601 -5.16 -19.88 -30.37
C LEU A 601 -4.69 -19.77 -31.82
N THR A 602 -5.10 -18.71 -32.55
CA THR A 602 -4.68 -18.49 -33.93
C THR A 602 -3.16 -18.36 -34.06
N PHE A 603 -2.50 -17.76 -33.06
CA PHE A 603 -1.04 -17.66 -33.04
C PHE A 603 -0.37 -18.98 -32.68
N ALA A 604 -0.96 -19.76 -31.77
CA ALA A 604 -0.45 -21.07 -31.39
C ALA A 604 -0.48 -22.09 -32.55
N VAL A 605 -1.54 -22.08 -33.36
CA VAL A 605 -1.71 -23.01 -34.49
C VAL A 605 -1.01 -22.53 -35.77
N ARG A 606 -0.63 -21.24 -35.84
CA ARG A 606 -0.02 -20.63 -37.03
C ARG A 606 1.20 -21.38 -37.59
N PRO A 607 2.15 -21.90 -36.78
CA PRO A 607 3.28 -22.65 -37.31
C PRO A 607 2.84 -23.94 -38.02
N ALA A 608 1.91 -24.69 -37.43
CA ALA A 608 1.35 -25.91 -38.03
C ALA A 608 0.62 -25.59 -39.35
N LEU A 609 -0.17 -24.53 -39.38
CA LEU A 609 -0.85 -24.09 -40.61
C LEU A 609 0.15 -23.72 -41.71
N LYS A 610 1.26 -23.05 -41.37
CA LYS A 610 2.33 -22.75 -42.33
C LYS A 610 2.98 -24.02 -42.88
N LEU A 611 3.21 -25.03 -42.04
CA LEU A 611 3.76 -26.32 -42.48
C LEU A 611 2.80 -27.06 -43.40
N VAL A 612 1.50 -27.07 -43.07
CA VAL A 612 0.46 -27.67 -43.91
C VAL A 612 0.39 -26.96 -45.27
N LEU A 613 0.36 -25.61 -45.27
CA LEU A 613 0.36 -24.82 -46.51
C LEU A 613 1.61 -25.04 -47.35
N ALA A 614 2.80 -25.13 -46.73
CA ALA A 614 4.03 -25.45 -47.42
C ALA A 614 3.99 -26.86 -48.03
N GLY A 615 3.43 -27.84 -47.31
CA GLY A 615 3.19 -29.19 -47.83
C GLY A 615 2.23 -29.18 -49.03
N CYS A 616 1.11 -28.44 -48.94
CA CYS A 616 0.17 -28.29 -50.06
C CYS A 616 0.85 -27.64 -51.28
N LEU A 617 1.63 -26.58 -51.09
CA LEU A 617 2.36 -25.92 -52.18
C LEU A 617 3.41 -26.84 -52.80
N LEU A 618 4.09 -27.67 -52.01
CA LEU A 618 5.03 -28.67 -52.50
C LEU A 618 4.32 -29.72 -53.36
N VAL A 619 3.17 -30.24 -52.91
CA VAL A 619 2.37 -31.21 -53.68
C VAL A 619 1.87 -30.59 -54.98
N ILE A 620 1.33 -29.36 -54.94
CA ILE A 620 0.91 -28.63 -56.15
C ILE A 620 2.10 -28.43 -57.10
N GLY A 621 3.26 -28.03 -56.58
CA GLY A 621 4.48 -27.85 -57.35
C GLY A 621 4.96 -29.14 -58.03
N LEU A 622 4.93 -30.28 -57.31
CA LEU A 622 5.27 -31.59 -57.86
C LEU A 622 4.30 -32.02 -58.97
N ILE A 623 2.99 -31.80 -58.78
CA ILE A 623 1.97 -32.09 -59.80
C ILE A 623 2.24 -31.25 -61.06
N LEU A 624 2.47 -29.94 -60.89
CA LEU A 624 2.77 -29.04 -62.01
C LEU A 624 4.06 -29.46 -62.74
N ALA A 625 5.11 -29.86 -62.01
CA ALA A 625 6.35 -30.35 -62.60
C ALA A 625 6.11 -31.62 -63.44
N VAL A 626 5.34 -32.59 -62.94
CA VAL A 626 4.97 -33.80 -63.70
C VAL A 626 4.16 -33.47 -64.94
N VAL A 627 3.21 -32.54 -64.84
CA VAL A 627 2.41 -32.08 -65.99
C VAL A 627 3.30 -31.42 -67.04
N ILE A 628 4.21 -30.52 -66.63
CA ILE A 628 5.17 -29.86 -67.53
C ILE A 628 6.04 -30.90 -68.22
N LEU A 629 6.63 -31.85 -67.49
CA LEU A 629 7.45 -32.93 -68.05
C LEU A 629 6.69 -33.80 -69.05
N ARG A 630 5.40 -34.08 -68.81
CA ARG A 630 4.56 -34.83 -69.75
C ARG A 630 4.22 -34.02 -71.00
N VAL A 631 3.99 -32.72 -70.87
CA VAL A 631 3.71 -31.84 -72.01
C VAL A 631 4.97 -31.66 -72.86
N THR A 632 6.12 -31.37 -72.25
CA THR A 632 7.40 -31.25 -72.97
C THR A 632 7.79 -32.56 -73.64
N GLY A 633 7.61 -33.70 -72.96
CA GLY A 633 7.84 -35.03 -73.54
C GLY A 633 6.90 -35.37 -74.70
N LYS A 634 5.66 -34.86 -74.72
CA LYS A 634 4.75 -34.99 -75.87
C LYS A 634 5.15 -34.07 -77.03
N VAL A 635 5.55 -32.83 -76.72
CA VAL A 635 6.01 -31.86 -77.74
C VAL A 635 7.30 -32.33 -78.39
N SER A 636 8.24 -32.89 -77.62
CA SER A 636 9.47 -33.48 -78.18
C SER A 636 9.18 -34.69 -79.05
N LYS A 637 8.26 -35.58 -78.64
CA LYS A 637 7.82 -36.70 -79.48
C LYS A 637 7.17 -36.26 -80.80
N ILE A 638 6.34 -35.23 -80.77
CA ILE A 638 5.73 -34.65 -81.98
C ILE A 638 6.80 -34.02 -82.88
N ALA A 639 7.82 -33.37 -82.30
CA ALA A 639 8.94 -32.82 -83.05
C ALA A 639 9.81 -33.92 -83.69
N ASP A 640 10.09 -35.01 -82.96
CA ASP A 640 10.83 -36.16 -83.48
C ASP A 640 10.06 -36.92 -84.58
N GLU A 641 8.75 -37.09 -84.42
CA GLU A 641 7.87 -37.69 -85.44
C GLU A 641 7.75 -36.80 -86.70
N ALA A 642 7.78 -35.47 -86.53
CA ALA A 642 7.84 -34.54 -87.65
C ALA A 642 9.18 -34.62 -88.39
N ALA A 643 10.30 -34.68 -87.67
CA ALA A 643 11.64 -34.83 -88.24
C ALA A 643 11.84 -36.19 -88.95
N GLN A 644 11.27 -37.28 -88.43
CA GLN A 644 11.29 -38.59 -89.09
C GLN A 644 10.43 -38.65 -90.36
N LYS A 645 9.36 -37.86 -90.45
CA LYS A 645 8.54 -37.73 -91.67
C LYS A 645 9.27 -36.95 -92.77
N GLU A 646 10.11 -36.00 -92.40
CA GLU A 646 10.89 -35.18 -93.34
C GLU A 646 12.07 -35.96 -93.93
N ASN A 647 12.67 -36.88 -93.17
CA ASN A 647 13.71 -37.81 -93.65
C ASN A 647 13.19 -39.02 -94.47
N ARG A 648 11.87 -39.17 -94.63
CA ARG A 648 11.23 -40.25 -95.41
C ARG A 648 10.58 -39.77 -96.72
N ARG A 649 10.75 -38.49 -97.08
CA ARG A 649 10.50 -37.94 -98.42
C ARG A 649 11.81 -37.76 -99.14
#